data_AF-A0A8J2H523-F1
#
_entry.id   AF-A0A8J2H523-F1
#
_cell.length_a   1.000
_cell.length_b   1.000
_cell.length_c   1.000
_cell.angle_alpha   90.00
_cell.angle_beta   90.00
_cell.angle_gamma   90.00
#
_symmetry.space_group_name_H-M   'P 1'
#
loop_
_entity.id
_entity.type
_entity.pdbx_description
1 polymer ?
#
loop_
_entity_poly.entity_id
_entity_poly.type
_entity_poly.pdbx_seq_one_letter_code
_entity_poly.pdbx_strand_id
1 'polypeptide(L)'
;MDICRDRIPITLNSNDTEPKDSQKSQEISFIFYSALEDKSTGNIKASLGADNRLSGMEGYTDGLGAYRFSMNPTKGTVEEHSFLIAVLPGLNLVKETILQNLRLASQKVSNVKRIVLGGDQLPLDNEGKKTDPNFCATQVTARVPFEFEVLFESGSVPLRKEKLTGKNFDLALGEQRKRFNDKFEKIFKLTEKGFKEDAIEFAKYGFSNLIGSIGYFYGSSQVQSVHTKSPVPYWKAPLYTGVPSRSFFPRGFLWDEGFHGLLVATWDLDIEMDIMSHWFDLMNSEGWIPREMILGSEALAKVPEEFVTQISTNANPPTFFLTLQYILNSRESELLDRHYKLLDKLYPRLQAWFEWFNTTQVGDLPGTYRWRGRDSLTNRELNPKTLTSGLDDYPRASHPNVDERHVDLRCWIAFAAGVMARLSELLHHPADKYRDTHRFLTDNQVLNGLHWSPSSQSYADYGLHTDKVELRRPSAPPRSPASPELIRVVLEDPSLKFVDSSFGYVSLFPFILQVVEPDSPHLEKILMDLTKPELLWTKFGLRSLAKNSPLYAKYNTEHDAPYWRGPIWINLNYLTLRALNWYAETPGPYAGKAKKIYKDLRENLIKNMLVQYKKNWVHLGKLWRCLWRRKRQSSV
;
A
#
# COMPACT_ATOMS: atom_id res chain seq x y z
N MET A 1 16.57 6.13 2.32
CA MET A 1 15.98 5.01 3.10
C MET A 1 15.53 3.91 2.15
N ASP A 2 15.96 2.67 2.37
CA ASP A 2 15.66 1.55 1.48
C ASP A 2 14.20 1.07 1.61
N ILE A 3 13.30 1.69 0.86
CA ILE A 3 11.88 1.28 0.68
C ILE A 3 11.78 -0.05 -0.13
N CYS A 4 12.93 -0.58 -0.58
CA CYS A 4 13.10 -1.81 -1.33
C CYS A 4 14.06 -2.77 -0.61
N ARG A 5 13.90 -2.95 0.71
CA ARG A 5 14.70 -3.89 1.53
C ARG A 5 14.15 -5.32 1.57
N ASP A 6 13.29 -5.68 0.63
CA ASP A 6 13.01 -7.06 0.25
C ASP A 6 14.20 -7.67 -0.54
N ARG A 7 15.42 -7.49 -0.02
CA ARG A 7 16.67 -7.97 -0.62
C ARG A 7 17.25 -9.06 0.26
N ILE A 8 17.18 -10.30 -0.21
CA ILE A 8 18.02 -11.36 0.34
C ILE A 8 19.30 -11.46 -0.52
N PRO A 9 20.50 -11.33 0.06
CA PRO A 9 21.74 -11.74 -0.58
C PRO A 9 21.69 -13.25 -0.83
N ILE A 10 21.84 -13.66 -2.08
CA ILE A 10 21.93 -15.08 -2.46
C ILE A 10 23.30 -15.61 -1.99
N THR A 11 23.35 -16.28 -0.85
CA THR A 11 24.41 -17.25 -0.53
C THR A 11 23.84 -18.65 -0.72
N LEU A 12 24.23 -19.29 -1.81
CA LEU A 12 24.05 -20.71 -2.03
C LEU A 12 25.13 -21.44 -1.19
N ASN A 13 24.74 -22.04 -0.08
CA ASN A 13 25.42 -23.25 0.37
C ASN A 13 24.56 -24.42 -0.08
N SER A 14 24.99 -25.05 -1.17
CA SER A 14 24.51 -26.36 -1.59
C SER A 14 25.08 -27.39 -0.62
N ASN A 15 24.38 -27.63 0.50
CA ASN A 15 24.49 -28.82 1.34
C ASN A 15 23.48 -28.70 2.49
N ASP A 16 22.18 -28.73 2.19
CA ASP A 16 21.16 -29.00 3.20
C ASP A 16 20.46 -30.29 2.80
N THR A 17 20.96 -31.38 3.36
CA THR A 17 20.25 -32.65 3.49
C THR A 17 18.91 -32.41 4.18
N GLU A 18 17.84 -33.01 3.66
CA GLU A 18 16.53 -33.07 4.31
C GLU A 18 16.68 -33.36 5.81
N PRO A 19 16.08 -32.56 6.71
CA PRO A 19 16.12 -32.87 8.13
C PRO A 19 15.27 -34.11 8.35
N LYS A 20 15.95 -35.22 8.67
CA LYS A 20 15.33 -36.45 9.17
C LYS A 20 14.45 -36.11 10.37
N ASP A 21 13.24 -36.64 10.30
CA ASP A 21 12.15 -36.52 11.24
C ASP A 21 12.57 -37.04 12.63
N SER A 22 12.93 -36.12 13.52
CA SER A 22 12.84 -36.32 14.96
C SER A 22 12.06 -35.14 15.52
N GLN A 23 10.73 -35.16 15.39
CA GLN A 23 9.84 -34.22 16.08
C GLN A 23 9.99 -34.39 17.60
N LYS A 24 11.02 -33.76 18.19
CA LYS A 24 10.96 -33.37 19.59
C LYS A 24 9.79 -32.40 19.70
N SER A 25 8.79 -32.76 20.51
CA SER A 25 7.68 -31.88 20.84
C SER A 25 8.23 -30.52 21.31
N GLN A 26 8.07 -29.50 20.46
CA GLN A 26 8.57 -28.15 20.71
C GLN A 26 7.64 -27.45 21.70
N GLU A 27 8.22 -26.73 22.66
CA GLU A 27 7.47 -25.85 23.55
C GLU A 27 7.32 -24.47 22.90
N ILE A 28 6.09 -23.93 22.93
CA ILE A 28 5.77 -22.60 22.41
C ILE A 28 5.04 -21.82 23.49
N SER A 29 5.40 -20.54 23.68
CA SER A 29 4.65 -19.60 24.51
C SER A 29 3.81 -18.67 23.66
N PHE A 30 2.49 -18.71 23.84
CA PHE A 30 1.53 -17.79 23.24
C PHE A 30 1.22 -16.69 24.24
N ILE A 31 1.24 -15.43 23.79
CA ILE A 31 0.77 -14.29 24.59
C ILE A 31 -0.42 -13.67 23.88
N PHE A 32 -1.57 -13.63 24.56
CA PHE A 32 -2.75 -12.92 24.11
C PHE A 32 -3.05 -11.79 25.08
N TYR A 33 -3.44 -10.63 24.56
CA TYR A 33 -3.69 -9.44 25.36
C TYR A 33 -4.97 -8.73 24.95
N SER A 34 -5.50 -7.95 25.89
CA SER A 34 -6.54 -6.95 25.67
C SER A 34 -6.09 -5.64 26.31
N ALA A 35 -6.40 -4.52 25.64
CA ALA A 35 -6.01 -3.19 26.08
C ALA A 35 -7.14 -2.18 25.81
N LEU A 36 -7.30 -1.20 26.70
CA LEU A 36 -8.05 0.02 26.41
C LEU A 36 -7.07 1.14 26.04
N GLU A 37 -7.34 1.77 24.90
CA GLU A 37 -6.60 2.96 24.46
C GLU A 37 -6.88 4.16 25.39
N ASP A 38 -8.16 4.37 25.72
CA ASP A 38 -8.61 5.43 26.62
C ASP A 38 -9.31 4.85 27.84
N LYS A 39 -8.79 5.15 29.03
CA LYS A 39 -9.37 4.73 30.32
C LYS A 39 -10.68 5.43 30.66
N SER A 40 -10.99 6.55 30.01
CA SER A 40 -12.17 7.35 30.30
C SER A 40 -13.46 6.79 29.70
N THR A 41 -13.35 5.91 28.70
CA THR A 41 -14.50 5.39 27.91
C THR A 41 -14.77 3.90 28.15
N GLY A 42 -14.15 3.31 29.19
CA GLY A 42 -14.36 1.91 29.53
C GLY A 42 -13.52 1.39 30.69
N ASN A 43 -13.73 0.12 31.01
CA ASN A 43 -12.94 -0.62 31.98
C ASN A 43 -12.65 -2.05 31.50
N ILE A 44 -11.55 -2.61 32.00
CA ILE A 44 -11.19 -4.04 31.86
C ILE A 44 -11.00 -4.61 33.26
N LYS A 45 -11.46 -5.84 33.47
CA LYS A 45 -11.22 -6.62 34.66
C LYS A 45 -10.79 -8.03 34.27
N ALA A 46 -9.71 -8.49 34.91
CA ALA A 46 -9.28 -9.88 34.81
C ALA A 46 -10.28 -10.82 35.51
N SER A 47 -10.67 -11.91 34.83
CA SER A 47 -11.48 -12.97 35.43
C SER A 47 -10.56 -14.12 35.85
N LEU A 48 -10.30 -14.24 37.15
CA LEU A 48 -9.45 -15.30 37.71
C LEU A 48 -10.32 -16.53 38.06
N GLY A 49 -9.86 -17.72 37.62
CA GLY A 49 -10.45 -19.00 37.96
C GLY A 49 -10.05 -19.49 39.35
N ALA A 50 -10.58 -20.66 39.75
CA ALA A 50 -10.38 -21.24 41.08
C ALA A 50 -8.91 -21.57 41.44
N ASP A 51 -8.03 -21.71 40.44
CA ASP A 51 -6.59 -21.95 40.56
C ASP A 51 -5.73 -20.69 40.42
N ASN A 52 -6.36 -19.50 40.51
CA ASN A 52 -5.74 -18.20 40.28
C ASN A 52 -5.12 -18.04 38.88
N ARG A 53 -5.57 -18.85 37.90
CA ARG A 53 -5.27 -18.63 36.48
C ARG A 53 -6.26 -17.65 35.86
N LEU A 54 -5.78 -16.85 34.92
CA LEU A 54 -6.64 -15.99 34.12
C LEU A 54 -7.51 -16.85 33.19
N SER A 55 -8.79 -16.97 33.52
CA SER A 55 -9.79 -17.71 32.73
C SER A 55 -10.39 -16.86 31.60
N GLY A 56 -10.21 -15.55 31.68
CA GLY A 56 -10.77 -14.60 30.75
C GLY A 56 -10.62 -13.17 31.23
N MET A 57 -11.31 -12.27 30.55
CA MET A 57 -11.39 -10.85 30.88
C MET A 57 -12.83 -10.40 30.66
N GLU A 58 -13.32 -9.48 31.47
CA GLU A 58 -14.62 -8.86 31.25
C GLU A 58 -14.49 -7.36 31.41
N GLY A 59 -15.43 -6.62 30.86
CA GLY A 59 -15.38 -5.18 30.94
C GLY A 59 -16.57 -4.52 30.29
N TYR A 60 -16.44 -3.21 30.15
CA TYR A 60 -17.42 -2.37 29.48
C TYR A 60 -16.68 -1.30 28.68
N THR A 61 -17.16 -0.98 27.49
CA THR A 61 -16.81 0.27 26.80
C THR A 61 -18.07 0.95 26.31
N ASP A 62 -18.03 2.27 26.12
CA ASP A 62 -19.17 3.02 25.59
C ASP A 62 -19.60 2.52 24.20
N GLY A 63 -18.65 2.05 23.38
CA GLY A 63 -18.90 1.55 22.03
C GLY A 63 -19.40 0.11 21.96
N LEU A 64 -18.91 -0.79 22.81
CA LEU A 64 -19.25 -2.23 22.77
C LEU A 64 -20.30 -2.64 23.82
N GLY A 65 -20.57 -1.78 24.78
CA GLY A 65 -21.29 -2.13 26.00
C GLY A 65 -20.49 -3.11 26.86
N ALA A 66 -21.19 -3.91 27.67
CA ALA A 66 -20.55 -4.96 28.46
C ALA A 66 -20.02 -6.08 27.54
N TYR A 67 -18.89 -6.68 27.88
CA TYR A 67 -18.30 -7.79 27.13
C TYR A 67 -17.53 -8.76 28.02
N ARG A 68 -17.28 -9.95 27.49
CA ARG A 68 -16.43 -10.97 28.11
C ARG A 68 -15.59 -11.70 27.06
N PHE A 69 -14.30 -11.86 27.36
CA PHE A 69 -13.39 -12.78 26.72
C PHE A 69 -13.25 -14.03 27.58
N SER A 70 -13.29 -15.22 26.98
CA SER A 70 -12.95 -16.48 27.65
C SER A 70 -11.90 -17.24 26.85
N MET A 71 -11.07 -17.98 27.58
CA MET A 71 -9.80 -18.48 27.08
C MET A 71 -9.62 -19.92 27.51
N ASN A 72 -9.73 -20.86 26.56
CA ASN A 72 -9.80 -22.27 26.87
C ASN A 72 -8.84 -23.07 25.99
N PRO A 73 -7.83 -23.75 26.57
CA PRO A 73 -7.11 -24.81 25.88
C PRO A 73 -8.10 -25.92 25.49
N THR A 74 -8.15 -26.27 24.22
CA THR A 74 -9.06 -27.32 23.73
C THR A 74 -8.34 -28.64 23.49
N LYS A 75 -7.03 -28.60 23.20
CA LYS A 75 -6.21 -29.78 22.92
C LYS A 75 -4.74 -29.54 23.21
N GLY A 76 -4.04 -30.60 23.61
CA GLY A 76 -2.60 -30.58 23.91
C GLY A 76 -2.32 -30.37 25.39
N THR A 77 -1.04 -30.31 25.73
CA THR A 77 -0.57 -30.20 27.12
C THR A 77 -0.09 -28.78 27.38
N VAL A 78 -0.75 -28.09 28.32
CA VAL A 78 -0.29 -26.81 28.86
C VAL A 78 0.77 -27.09 29.91
N GLU A 79 1.97 -26.60 29.67
CA GLU A 79 3.13 -26.75 30.54
C GLU A 79 3.18 -25.65 31.61
N GLU A 80 2.78 -24.44 31.25
CA GLU A 80 2.80 -23.28 32.15
C GLU A 80 1.76 -22.25 31.75
N HIS A 81 1.19 -21.56 32.75
CA HIS A 81 0.23 -20.49 32.55
C HIS A 81 0.58 -19.31 33.46
N SER A 82 0.72 -18.12 32.89
CA SER A 82 0.92 -16.88 33.65
C SER A 82 0.14 -15.73 33.05
N PHE A 83 0.01 -14.62 33.77
CA PHE A 83 -0.74 -13.47 33.31
C PHE A 83 -0.05 -12.16 33.71
N LEU A 84 -0.48 -11.07 33.09
CA LEU A 84 -0.07 -9.71 33.42
C LEU A 84 -1.32 -8.84 33.52
N ILE A 85 -1.48 -8.13 34.64
CA ILE A 85 -2.46 -7.04 34.80
C ILE A 85 -1.64 -5.78 35.07
N ALA A 86 -1.77 -4.78 34.21
CA ALA A 86 -0.93 -3.60 34.27
C ALA A 86 -1.64 -2.33 33.77
N VAL A 87 -0.97 -1.20 33.96
CA VAL A 87 -1.29 0.05 33.31
C VAL A 87 -0.39 0.23 32.09
N LEU A 88 -1.00 0.22 30.91
CA LEU A 88 -0.34 0.50 29.64
C LEU A 88 -0.31 2.01 29.39
N PRO A 89 0.87 2.60 29.15
CA PRO A 89 0.98 4.04 28.84
C PRO A 89 0.43 4.42 27.46
N GLY A 90 0.43 3.48 26.50
CA GLY A 90 -0.11 3.66 25.16
C GLY A 90 -0.01 2.37 24.34
N LEU A 91 -0.89 2.19 23.35
CA LEU A 91 -0.94 0.98 22.51
C LEU A 91 0.37 0.68 21.79
N ASN A 92 1.11 1.72 21.40
CA ASN A 92 2.42 1.61 20.76
C ASN A 92 3.52 1.00 21.66
N LEU A 93 3.25 0.78 22.96
CA LEU A 93 4.20 0.24 23.94
C LEU A 93 3.82 -1.14 24.49
N VAL A 94 2.80 -1.81 23.92
CA VAL A 94 2.34 -3.13 24.41
C VAL A 94 3.49 -4.13 24.49
N LYS A 95 4.35 -4.17 23.47
CA LYS A 95 5.48 -5.10 23.42
C LYS A 95 6.49 -4.80 24.54
N GLU A 96 6.87 -3.55 24.69
CA GLU A 96 7.81 -3.08 25.70
C GLU A 96 7.27 -3.35 27.10
N THR A 97 5.99 -3.08 27.35
CA THR A 97 5.30 -3.38 28.61
C THR A 97 5.31 -4.87 28.92
N ILE A 98 5.03 -5.74 27.94
CA ILE A 98 5.13 -7.20 28.14
C ILE A 98 6.56 -7.59 28.51
N LEU A 99 7.56 -7.15 27.73
CA LEU A 99 8.97 -7.54 27.91
C LEU A 99 9.53 -7.10 29.27
N GLN A 100 9.18 -5.90 29.73
CA GLN A 100 9.60 -5.39 31.04
C GLN A 100 9.01 -6.18 32.22
N ASN A 101 7.89 -6.88 31.99
CA ASN A 101 7.17 -7.65 33.00
C ASN A 101 7.38 -9.16 32.88
N LEU A 102 8.36 -9.60 32.09
CA LEU A 102 8.80 -10.99 32.06
C LEU A 102 9.77 -11.26 33.22
N ARG A 103 9.58 -12.41 33.89
CA ARG A 103 10.46 -12.88 34.96
C ARG A 103 10.74 -14.37 34.85
N LEU A 104 11.83 -14.81 35.46
CA LEU A 104 12.15 -16.23 35.56
C LEU A 104 11.43 -16.84 36.78
N ALA A 105 10.54 -17.80 36.55
CA ALA A 105 9.87 -18.54 37.62
C ALA A 105 10.29 -20.01 37.61
N SER A 106 10.44 -20.59 38.81
CA SER A 106 10.69 -22.02 39.00
C SER A 106 9.39 -22.74 39.30
N GLN A 107 9.08 -23.79 38.53
CA GLN A 107 7.95 -24.65 38.83
C GLN A 107 8.23 -25.50 40.07
N LYS A 108 7.34 -25.46 41.07
CA LYS A 108 7.53 -26.13 42.37
C LYS A 108 7.70 -27.65 42.27
N VAL A 109 7.25 -28.27 41.19
CA VAL A 109 7.21 -29.75 41.02
C VAL A 109 8.35 -30.27 40.14
N SER A 110 8.79 -29.51 39.14
CA SER A 110 9.75 -29.99 38.12
C SER A 110 11.13 -29.32 38.20
N ASN A 111 11.31 -28.28 39.02
CA ASN A 111 12.51 -27.42 39.06
C ASN A 111 12.90 -26.80 37.70
N VAL A 112 12.01 -26.88 36.70
CA VAL A 112 12.21 -26.25 35.40
C VAL A 112 11.98 -24.75 35.56
N LYS A 113 12.96 -23.96 35.10
CA LYS A 113 12.85 -22.50 35.07
C LYS A 113 12.22 -22.06 33.75
N ARG A 114 11.15 -21.28 33.82
CA ARG A 114 10.42 -20.76 32.66
C ARG A 114 10.33 -19.24 32.74
N ILE A 115 10.37 -18.58 31.58
CA ILE A 115 10.08 -17.15 31.48
C ILE A 115 8.56 -16.98 31.49
N VAL A 116 8.05 -16.24 32.47
CA VAL A 116 6.61 -16.05 32.72
C VAL A 116 6.27 -14.58 32.91
N LEU A 117 5.00 -14.22 32.74
CA LEU A 117 4.49 -12.89 33.07
C LEU A 117 4.46 -12.64 34.59
N GLY A 118 4.63 -11.36 34.96
CA GLY A 118 4.81 -10.88 36.34
C GLY A 118 3.58 -10.94 37.25
N GLY A 119 2.39 -11.27 36.76
CA GLY A 119 1.14 -11.23 37.52
C GLY A 119 0.54 -9.82 37.60
N ASP A 120 0.01 -9.45 38.76
CA ASP A 120 -0.52 -8.11 39.02
C ASP A 120 0.62 -7.12 39.28
N GLN A 121 0.76 -6.14 38.38
CA GLN A 121 1.81 -5.12 38.35
C GLN A 121 1.19 -3.70 38.34
N LEU A 122 0.05 -3.54 39.01
CA LEU A 122 -0.63 -2.25 39.11
C LEU A 122 0.11 -1.30 40.06
N PRO A 123 0.45 -0.07 39.64
CA PRO A 123 1.00 0.94 40.53
C PRO A 123 -0.04 1.37 41.57
N LEU A 124 0.46 1.81 42.72
CA LEU A 124 -0.34 2.45 43.76
C LEU A 124 -0.55 3.93 43.43
N ASP A 125 -1.75 4.43 43.66
CA ASP A 125 -2.07 5.85 43.60
C ASP A 125 -1.61 6.59 44.87
N ASN A 126 -1.85 7.90 44.91
CA ASN A 126 -1.46 8.77 46.02
C ASN A 126 -2.13 8.41 47.36
N GLU A 127 -3.20 7.60 47.33
CA GLU A 127 -3.93 7.12 48.51
C GLU A 127 -3.53 5.69 48.90
N GLY A 128 -2.53 5.11 48.20
CA GLY A 128 -2.05 3.76 48.44
C GLY A 128 -2.96 2.66 47.88
N LYS A 129 -3.92 3.00 47.03
CA LYS A 129 -4.82 2.04 46.35
C LYS A 129 -4.27 1.67 44.98
N LYS A 130 -4.47 0.42 44.56
CA LYS A 130 -4.09 0.00 43.21
C LYS A 130 -4.90 0.77 42.16
N THR A 131 -4.19 1.32 41.18
CA THR A 131 -4.79 1.95 40.01
C THR A 131 -5.60 0.95 39.17
N ASP A 132 -6.58 1.46 38.43
CA ASP A 132 -7.39 0.62 37.55
C ASP A 132 -6.60 0.15 36.31
N PRO A 133 -6.67 -1.15 35.96
CA PRO A 133 -6.01 -1.69 34.77
C PRO A 133 -6.67 -1.19 33.49
N ASN A 134 -5.84 -0.99 32.46
CA ASN A 134 -6.29 -0.89 31.07
C ASN A 134 -5.60 -1.92 30.17
N PHE A 135 -4.84 -2.85 30.76
CA PHE A 135 -4.13 -3.87 30.02
C PHE A 135 -4.13 -5.17 30.79
N CYS A 136 -4.48 -6.24 30.10
CA CYS A 136 -4.39 -7.59 30.61
C CYS A 136 -3.79 -8.48 29.53
N ALA A 137 -2.86 -9.37 29.91
CA ALA A 137 -2.30 -10.37 29.01
C ALA A 137 -2.25 -11.74 29.71
N THR A 138 -2.43 -12.81 28.94
CA THR A 138 -2.17 -14.18 29.36
C THR A 138 -1.04 -14.77 28.54
N GLN A 139 -0.19 -15.55 29.18
CA GLN A 139 0.85 -16.35 28.54
C GLN A 139 0.55 -17.83 28.81
N VAL A 140 0.37 -18.58 27.72
CA VAL A 140 0.19 -20.03 27.75
C VAL A 140 1.40 -20.68 27.08
N THR A 141 2.17 -21.46 27.85
CA THR A 141 3.25 -22.27 27.31
C THR A 141 2.75 -23.69 27.15
N ALA A 142 2.82 -24.22 25.93
CA ALA A 142 2.30 -25.53 25.60
C ALA A 142 3.23 -26.29 24.65
N ARG A 143 3.10 -27.62 24.65
CA ARG A 143 3.79 -28.51 23.71
C ARG A 143 2.98 -28.72 22.45
N VAL A 144 3.60 -28.55 21.28
CA VAL A 144 2.92 -28.83 20.00
C VAL A 144 2.77 -30.35 19.76
N PRO A 145 1.65 -30.79 19.14
CA PRO A 145 0.50 -29.97 18.67
C PRO A 145 -0.39 -29.48 19.81
N PHE A 146 -0.83 -28.22 19.72
CA PHE A 146 -1.65 -27.53 20.73
C PHE A 146 -2.74 -26.69 20.04
N GLU A 147 -3.94 -26.65 20.64
CA GLU A 147 -5.06 -25.83 20.18
C GLU A 147 -5.66 -25.05 21.37
N PHE A 148 -5.98 -23.78 21.12
CA PHE A 148 -6.50 -22.85 22.11
C PHE A 148 -7.51 -21.91 21.46
N GLU A 149 -8.65 -21.74 22.14
CA GLU A 149 -9.73 -20.89 21.66
C GLU A 149 -9.86 -19.63 22.52
N VAL A 150 -10.01 -18.50 21.84
CA VAL A 150 -10.38 -17.21 22.45
C VAL A 150 -11.76 -16.83 21.96
N LEU A 151 -12.71 -16.74 22.88
CA LEU A 151 -14.10 -16.40 22.60
C LEU A 151 -14.42 -15.00 23.12
N PHE A 152 -15.00 -14.15 22.28
CA PHE A 152 -15.59 -12.87 22.66
C PHE A 152 -17.12 -12.96 22.71
N GLU A 153 -17.71 -12.45 23.79
CA GLU A 153 -19.16 -12.47 24.04
C GLU A 153 -19.65 -11.05 24.41
N SER A 154 -20.51 -10.44 23.57
CA SER A 154 -21.15 -9.13 23.88
C SER A 154 -22.33 -9.27 24.84
N GLY A 155 -22.33 -8.51 25.94
CA GLY A 155 -23.40 -8.47 26.93
C GLY A 155 -24.77 -8.04 26.38
N SER A 156 -24.81 -7.41 25.20
CA SER A 156 -26.06 -7.06 24.50
C SER A 156 -26.88 -8.27 24.03
N VAL A 157 -26.27 -9.47 24.01
CA VAL A 157 -26.93 -10.74 23.68
C VAL A 157 -27.14 -11.54 24.97
N PRO A 158 -28.29 -11.39 25.66
CA PRO A 158 -28.53 -12.02 26.97
C PRO A 158 -28.79 -13.53 26.86
N LEU A 159 -29.42 -13.99 25.78
CA LEU A 159 -29.80 -15.40 25.57
C LEU A 159 -28.97 -16.00 24.43
N ARG A 160 -27.87 -16.68 24.77
CA ARG A 160 -27.08 -17.48 23.82
C ARG A 160 -27.55 -18.93 23.87
N LYS A 161 -28.18 -19.38 22.78
CA LYS A 161 -28.59 -20.80 22.65
C LYS A 161 -27.39 -21.73 22.57
N GLU A 162 -26.36 -21.32 21.85
CA GLU A 162 -25.12 -22.09 21.66
C GLU A 162 -23.90 -21.18 21.63
N LYS A 163 -22.75 -21.68 22.09
CA LYS A 163 -21.47 -20.97 22.03
C LYS A 163 -20.72 -21.34 20.74
N LEU A 164 -19.99 -20.38 20.18
CA LEU A 164 -19.14 -20.57 19.01
C LEU A 164 -17.75 -21.09 19.44
N THR A 165 -17.73 -22.33 19.95
CA THR A 165 -16.53 -23.00 20.49
C THR A 165 -16.52 -24.47 20.08
N GLY A 166 -15.35 -25.10 20.00
CA GLY A 166 -15.19 -26.51 19.64
C GLY A 166 -15.93 -26.88 18.35
N LYS A 167 -16.75 -27.94 18.39
CA LYS A 167 -17.49 -28.44 17.21
C LYS A 167 -18.35 -27.37 16.52
N ASN A 168 -18.96 -26.46 17.29
CA ASN A 168 -19.79 -25.40 16.73
C ASN A 168 -18.95 -24.38 15.95
N PHE A 169 -17.76 -24.06 16.47
CA PHE A 169 -16.80 -23.23 15.75
C PHE A 169 -16.28 -23.93 14.49
N ASP A 170 -15.92 -25.22 14.56
CA ASP A 170 -15.42 -25.98 13.42
C ASP A 170 -16.44 -26.06 12.28
N LEU A 171 -17.71 -26.33 12.61
CA LEU A 171 -18.81 -26.35 11.64
C LEU A 171 -18.98 -24.97 10.99
N ALA A 172 -19.08 -23.91 11.79
CA ALA A 172 -19.21 -22.55 11.28
C ALA A 172 -18.01 -22.14 10.42
N LEU A 173 -16.78 -22.46 10.82
CA LEU A 173 -15.56 -22.18 10.05
C LEU A 173 -15.56 -22.93 8.71
N GLY A 174 -15.98 -24.20 8.70
CA GLY A 174 -16.14 -25.00 7.49
C GLY A 174 -17.15 -24.38 6.52
N GLU A 175 -18.31 -23.96 7.03
CA GLU A 175 -19.34 -23.27 6.25
C GLU A 175 -18.84 -21.94 5.67
N GLN A 176 -18.15 -21.10 6.46
CA GLN A 176 -17.62 -19.84 5.97
C GLN A 176 -16.51 -20.03 4.93
N ARG A 177 -15.64 -21.04 5.10
CA ARG A 177 -14.63 -21.40 4.07
C ARG A 177 -15.28 -21.82 2.77
N LYS A 178 -16.33 -22.64 2.83
CA LYS A 178 -17.11 -23.03 1.65
C LYS A 178 -17.74 -21.80 0.99
N ARG A 179 -18.43 -20.95 1.76
CA ARG A 179 -19.06 -19.72 1.27
C ARG A 179 -18.05 -18.79 0.60
N PHE A 180 -16.85 -18.65 1.18
CA PHE A 180 -15.76 -17.88 0.57
C PHE A 180 -15.34 -18.48 -0.78
N ASN A 181 -15.06 -19.78 -0.84
CA ASN A 181 -14.66 -20.46 -2.08
C ASN A 181 -15.73 -20.33 -3.17
N ASP A 182 -17.01 -20.55 -2.82
CA ASP A 182 -18.14 -20.45 -3.74
C ASP A 182 -18.30 -19.01 -4.27
N LYS A 183 -18.23 -18.00 -3.39
CA LYS A 183 -18.28 -16.58 -3.79
C LYS A 183 -17.06 -16.20 -4.65
N PHE A 184 -15.87 -16.69 -4.32
CA PHE A 184 -14.63 -16.42 -5.06
C PHE A 184 -14.70 -16.96 -6.49
N GLU A 185 -15.09 -18.22 -6.68
CA GLU A 185 -15.24 -18.77 -8.03
C GLU A 185 -16.37 -18.07 -8.79
N LYS A 186 -17.52 -17.79 -8.14
CA LYS A 186 -18.63 -17.07 -8.77
C LYS A 186 -18.22 -15.71 -9.34
N ILE A 187 -17.36 -14.97 -8.63
CA ILE A 187 -16.92 -13.63 -9.01
C ILE A 187 -15.77 -13.68 -10.02
N PHE A 188 -14.71 -14.43 -9.72
CA PHE A 188 -13.47 -14.39 -10.50
C PHE A 188 -13.43 -15.41 -11.63
N LYS A 189 -14.21 -16.49 -11.55
CA LYS A 189 -14.40 -17.52 -12.58
C LYS A 189 -13.07 -18.10 -13.08
N LEU A 190 -12.14 -18.36 -12.15
CA LEU A 190 -10.79 -18.75 -12.54
C LEU A 190 -10.76 -20.18 -13.07
N THR A 191 -11.61 -21.05 -12.53
CA THR A 191 -11.76 -22.42 -13.02
C THR A 191 -12.32 -22.41 -14.44
N GLU A 192 -13.40 -21.64 -14.68
CA GLU A 192 -13.98 -21.47 -16.03
C GLU A 192 -12.98 -20.89 -17.04
N LYS A 193 -12.09 -20.01 -16.58
CA LYS A 193 -11.01 -19.40 -17.40
C LYS A 193 -9.82 -20.36 -17.65
N GLY A 194 -9.88 -21.60 -17.17
CA GLY A 194 -8.86 -22.63 -17.40
C GLY A 194 -7.62 -22.50 -16.52
N PHE A 195 -7.68 -21.78 -15.40
CA PHE A 195 -6.59 -21.77 -14.42
C PHE A 195 -6.54 -23.09 -13.64
N LYS A 196 -5.33 -23.51 -13.28
CA LYS A 196 -5.08 -24.70 -12.46
C LYS A 196 -5.25 -24.38 -10.97
N GLU A 197 -5.50 -25.41 -10.18
CA GLU A 197 -5.78 -25.29 -8.74
C GLU A 197 -4.69 -24.52 -7.97
N ASP A 198 -3.42 -24.75 -8.29
CA ASP A 198 -2.29 -24.05 -7.66
C ASP A 198 -2.28 -22.53 -7.95
N ALA A 199 -2.73 -22.12 -9.13
CA ALA A 199 -2.89 -20.71 -9.48
C ALA A 199 -4.14 -20.10 -8.84
N ILE A 200 -5.21 -20.88 -8.68
CA ILE A 200 -6.44 -20.46 -8.00
C ILE A 200 -6.17 -20.26 -6.51
N GLU A 201 -5.48 -21.19 -5.85
CA GLU A 201 -5.08 -21.06 -4.44
C GLU A 201 -4.13 -19.87 -4.23
N PHE A 202 -3.19 -19.64 -5.14
CA PHE A 202 -2.37 -18.43 -5.13
C PHE A 202 -3.22 -17.15 -5.21
N ALA A 203 -4.23 -17.12 -6.09
CA ALA A 203 -5.11 -15.97 -6.24
C ALA A 203 -5.96 -15.73 -4.99
N LYS A 204 -6.55 -16.79 -4.40
CA LYS A 204 -7.28 -16.71 -3.13
C LYS A 204 -6.38 -16.19 -2.03
N TYR A 205 -5.16 -16.71 -1.91
CA TYR A 205 -4.19 -16.26 -0.91
C TYR A 205 -3.86 -14.76 -1.05
N GLY A 206 -3.55 -14.30 -2.26
CA GLY A 206 -3.24 -12.89 -2.51
C GLY A 206 -4.43 -11.97 -2.22
N PHE A 207 -5.63 -12.39 -2.64
CA PHE A 207 -6.86 -11.66 -2.39
C PHE A 207 -7.23 -11.61 -0.89
N SER A 208 -7.15 -12.74 -0.18
CA SER A 208 -7.40 -12.80 1.27
C SER A 208 -6.42 -11.93 2.06
N ASN A 209 -5.16 -11.82 1.62
CA ASN A 209 -4.20 -10.91 2.26
C ASN A 209 -4.53 -9.43 2.02
N LEU A 210 -5.08 -9.07 0.86
CA LEU A 210 -5.57 -7.72 0.62
C LEU A 210 -6.76 -7.39 1.53
N ILE A 211 -7.78 -8.25 1.55
CA ILE A 211 -8.95 -8.03 2.43
C ILE A 211 -8.53 -8.02 3.90
N GLY A 212 -7.63 -8.93 4.31
CA GLY A 212 -7.07 -8.96 5.66
C GLY A 212 -6.06 -7.86 5.97
N SER A 213 -5.76 -6.97 5.01
CA SER A 213 -4.96 -5.76 5.24
C SER A 213 -5.82 -4.54 5.58
N ILE A 214 -7.14 -4.61 5.34
CA ILE A 214 -8.07 -3.53 5.67
C ILE A 214 -8.04 -3.31 7.19
N GLY A 215 -7.70 -2.10 7.60
CA GLY A 215 -7.59 -1.68 8.99
C GLY A 215 -8.45 -0.46 9.29
N TYR A 216 -8.61 -0.19 10.58
CA TYR A 216 -9.23 1.01 11.10
C TYR A 216 -8.18 1.80 11.89
N PHE A 217 -8.01 3.07 11.54
CA PHE A 217 -7.03 3.97 12.14
C PHE A 217 -7.77 5.20 12.67
N TYR A 218 -7.28 5.80 13.76
CA TYR A 218 -7.86 7.01 14.32
C TYR A 218 -6.78 7.92 14.88
N GLY A 219 -6.89 9.22 14.61
CA GLY A 219 -5.94 10.21 15.13
C GLY A 219 -5.87 11.47 14.28
N SER A 220 -4.80 12.24 14.47
CA SER A 220 -4.56 13.50 13.74
C SER A 220 -3.31 13.36 12.88
N SER A 221 -3.41 13.73 11.60
CA SER A 221 -2.24 13.92 10.74
C SER A 221 -1.50 15.20 11.10
N GLN A 222 -0.18 15.20 10.95
CA GLN A 222 0.63 16.42 11.01
C GLN A 222 0.74 17.02 9.61
N VAL A 223 0.31 18.27 9.45
CA VAL A 223 0.22 18.93 8.14
C VAL A 223 0.88 20.30 8.16
N GLN A 224 1.55 20.66 7.08
CA GLN A 224 2.02 22.01 6.80
C GLN A 224 1.40 22.55 5.52
N SER A 225 0.69 23.67 5.64
CA SER A 225 0.12 24.41 4.51
C SER A 225 0.91 25.68 4.20
N VAL A 226 0.58 26.32 3.08
CA VAL A 226 1.11 27.66 2.72
C VAL A 226 0.68 28.75 3.70
N HIS A 227 -0.38 28.51 4.49
CA HIS A 227 -0.93 29.46 5.45
C HIS A 227 -0.35 29.29 6.88
N THR A 228 0.42 28.23 7.12
CA THR A 228 0.96 27.87 8.44
C THR A 228 2.48 27.99 8.47
N LYS A 229 3.04 28.65 9.49
CA LYS A 229 4.49 28.82 9.64
C LYS A 229 5.24 27.53 9.97
N SER A 230 4.58 26.61 10.67
CA SER A 230 5.13 25.33 11.11
C SER A 230 4.08 24.23 10.94
N PRO A 231 4.47 22.94 10.97
CA PRO A 231 3.51 21.84 10.95
C PRO A 231 2.51 21.95 12.11
N VAL A 232 1.24 21.67 11.82
CA VAL A 232 0.12 21.70 12.78
C VAL A 232 -0.64 20.37 12.74
N PRO A 233 -1.22 19.92 13.86
CA PRO A 233 -2.11 18.77 13.85
C PRO A 233 -3.43 19.14 13.17
N TYR A 234 -3.91 18.27 12.27
CA TYR A 234 -5.28 18.32 11.77
C TYR A 234 -6.29 17.77 12.80
N TRP A 235 -7.58 17.88 12.49
CA TRP A 235 -8.63 17.31 13.33
C TRP A 235 -8.45 15.80 13.48
N LYS A 236 -8.92 15.26 14.61
CA LYS A 236 -8.93 13.81 14.81
C LYS A 236 -10.01 13.21 13.91
N ALA A 237 -9.66 12.19 13.14
CA ALA A 237 -10.58 11.52 12.23
C ALA A 237 -10.27 10.02 12.11
N PRO A 238 -11.29 9.20 11.80
CA PRO A 238 -11.11 7.81 11.47
C PRO A 238 -10.65 7.62 10.02
N LEU A 239 -10.00 6.49 9.75
CA LEU A 239 -9.75 5.99 8.41
C LEU A 239 -9.94 4.47 8.39
N TYR A 240 -10.88 4.00 7.57
CA TYR A 240 -11.07 2.60 7.23
C TYR A 240 -10.50 2.36 5.83
N THR A 241 -9.43 1.56 5.70
CA THR A 241 -8.67 1.45 4.44
C THR A 241 -7.83 0.19 4.37
N GLY A 242 -7.56 -0.29 3.15
CA GLY A 242 -6.48 -1.23 2.89
C GLY A 242 -5.10 -0.63 3.19
N VAL A 243 -4.10 -1.48 3.42
CA VAL A 243 -2.70 -1.04 3.59
C VAL A 243 -1.76 -1.73 2.59
N PRO A 244 -0.75 -1.03 2.03
CA PRO A 244 0.14 -1.61 1.02
C PRO A 244 0.96 -2.80 1.52
N SER A 245 1.38 -2.77 2.79
CA SER A 245 1.78 -4.02 3.47
C SER A 245 1.75 -3.89 4.99
N ARG A 246 1.20 -4.92 5.63
CA ARG A 246 1.03 -4.99 7.09
C ARG A 246 2.34 -4.90 7.88
N SER A 247 3.48 -5.27 7.27
CA SER A 247 4.78 -5.29 7.97
C SER A 247 5.56 -3.99 7.84
N PHE A 248 5.46 -3.31 6.70
CA PHE A 248 6.30 -2.14 6.40
C PHE A 248 5.50 -0.85 6.38
N PHE A 249 4.30 -0.87 5.80
CA PHE A 249 3.43 0.30 5.67
C PHE A 249 2.01 -0.03 6.17
N PRO A 250 1.82 -0.25 7.47
CA PRO A 250 0.51 -0.55 8.06
C PRO A 250 -0.32 0.73 8.23
N ARG A 251 -0.54 1.47 7.14
CA ARG A 251 -1.27 2.74 7.11
C ARG A 251 -1.79 3.04 5.71
N GLY A 252 -2.71 3.99 5.60
CA GLY A 252 -3.32 4.39 4.33
C GLY A 252 -2.36 5.17 3.42
N PHE A 253 -2.34 4.82 2.13
CA PHE A 253 -1.66 5.55 1.07
C PHE A 253 -2.65 5.86 -0.04
N LEU A 254 -2.81 7.14 -0.37
CA LEU A 254 -3.92 7.63 -1.20
C LEU A 254 -3.93 6.98 -2.59
N TRP A 255 -2.78 6.97 -3.28
CA TRP A 255 -2.74 6.39 -4.63
C TRP A 255 -2.76 4.86 -4.65
N ASP A 256 -2.25 4.18 -3.61
CA ASP A 256 -2.34 2.72 -3.50
C ASP A 256 -3.80 2.27 -3.37
N GLU A 257 -4.63 3.03 -2.67
CA GLU A 257 -6.00 2.64 -2.36
C GLU A 257 -6.88 2.52 -3.60
N GLY A 258 -6.70 3.38 -4.61
CA GLY A 258 -7.40 3.20 -5.88
C GLY A 258 -7.04 1.91 -6.62
N PHE A 259 -5.88 1.30 -6.38
CA PHE A 259 -5.57 -0.04 -6.90
C PHE A 259 -6.17 -1.15 -6.04
N HIS A 260 -6.17 -0.99 -4.72
CA HIS A 260 -6.86 -1.91 -3.80
C HIS A 260 -8.35 -1.99 -4.13
N GLY A 261 -8.98 -0.83 -4.34
CA GLY A 261 -10.41 -0.69 -4.57
C GLY A 261 -10.91 -1.39 -5.82
N LEU A 262 -10.07 -1.58 -6.84
CA LEU A 262 -10.42 -2.41 -8.01
C LEU A 262 -10.79 -3.85 -7.60
N LEU A 263 -10.07 -4.43 -6.63
CA LEU A 263 -10.35 -5.79 -6.15
C LEU A 263 -11.43 -5.80 -5.06
N VAL A 264 -11.42 -4.82 -4.15
CA VAL A 264 -12.44 -4.69 -3.09
C VAL A 264 -13.81 -4.46 -3.70
N ALA A 265 -13.96 -3.48 -4.61
CA ALA A 265 -15.21 -3.25 -5.34
C ALA A 265 -15.64 -4.47 -6.17
N THR A 266 -14.71 -5.31 -6.62
CA THR A 266 -15.05 -6.56 -7.32
C THR A 266 -15.68 -7.59 -6.38
N TRP A 267 -15.33 -7.56 -5.10
CA TRP A 267 -15.80 -8.50 -4.10
C TRP A 267 -17.04 -8.03 -3.35
N ASP A 268 -17.05 -6.77 -2.94
CA ASP A 268 -18.06 -6.18 -2.09
C ASP A 268 -18.07 -4.65 -2.25
N LEU A 269 -19.15 -4.13 -2.84
CA LEU A 269 -19.27 -2.70 -3.11
C LEU A 269 -19.52 -1.89 -1.83
N ASP A 270 -20.16 -2.48 -0.81
CA ASP A 270 -20.43 -1.80 0.47
C ASP A 270 -19.11 -1.42 1.16
N ILE A 271 -18.15 -2.36 1.18
CA ILE A 271 -16.81 -2.14 1.77
C ILE A 271 -16.07 -1.03 1.02
N GLU A 272 -16.05 -1.07 -0.31
CA GLU A 272 -15.35 -0.05 -1.09
C GLU A 272 -15.95 1.35 -0.87
N MET A 273 -17.27 1.46 -0.88
CA MET A 273 -17.94 2.75 -0.70
C MET A 273 -17.70 3.36 0.69
N ASP A 274 -17.55 2.51 1.71
CA ASP A 274 -17.16 2.93 3.07
C ASP A 274 -15.70 3.40 3.14
N ILE A 275 -14.77 2.67 2.49
CA ILE A 275 -13.37 3.08 2.35
C ILE A 275 -13.28 4.44 1.64
N MET A 276 -13.95 4.60 0.50
CA MET A 276 -13.95 5.88 -0.23
C MET A 276 -14.49 7.01 0.66
N SER A 277 -15.58 6.78 1.38
CA SER A 277 -16.17 7.80 2.25
C SER A 277 -15.20 8.24 3.36
N HIS A 278 -14.52 7.31 4.02
CA HIS A 278 -13.50 7.62 5.02
C HIS A 278 -12.34 8.45 4.42
N TRP A 279 -11.85 8.09 3.24
CA TRP A 279 -10.78 8.86 2.56
C TRP A 279 -11.21 10.29 2.23
N PHE A 280 -12.43 10.46 1.70
CA PHE A 280 -12.92 11.77 1.29
C PHE A 280 -13.37 12.64 2.48
N ASP A 281 -13.65 12.06 3.65
CA ASP A 281 -13.88 12.79 4.90
C ASP A 281 -12.60 13.39 5.51
N LEU A 282 -11.43 12.92 5.09
CA LEU A 282 -10.11 13.47 5.47
C LEU A 282 -9.68 14.68 4.63
N MET A 283 -10.52 15.07 3.67
CA MET A 283 -10.31 16.22 2.81
C MET A 283 -10.39 17.53 3.59
N ASN A 284 -9.42 18.42 3.37
CA ASN A 284 -9.46 19.76 3.94
C ASN A 284 -10.41 20.69 3.16
N SER A 285 -10.59 21.92 3.66
CA SER A 285 -11.45 22.92 3.02
C SER A 285 -11.03 23.35 1.61
N GLU A 286 -9.79 23.05 1.20
CA GLU A 286 -9.25 23.38 -0.13
C GLU A 286 -9.51 22.26 -1.15
N GLY A 287 -9.98 21.09 -0.71
CA GLY A 287 -10.11 19.91 -1.57
C GLY A 287 -8.90 18.99 -1.56
N TRP A 288 -7.92 19.21 -0.68
CA TRP A 288 -6.70 18.40 -0.58
C TRP A 288 -6.86 17.24 0.42
N ILE A 289 -6.26 16.09 0.08
CA ILE A 289 -6.17 14.91 0.95
C ILE A 289 -4.68 14.55 1.11
N PRO A 290 -4.18 14.32 2.33
CA PRO A 290 -2.80 13.87 2.53
C PRO A 290 -2.50 12.55 1.81
N ARG A 291 -1.34 12.46 1.16
CA ARG A 291 -0.93 11.25 0.41
C ARG A 291 -0.70 10.03 1.30
N GLU A 292 -0.28 10.24 2.54
CA GLU A 292 0.08 9.21 3.50
C GLU A 292 -0.57 9.53 4.85
N MET A 293 -1.41 8.62 5.33
CA MET A 293 -2.25 8.85 6.50
C MET A 293 -1.61 8.23 7.75
N ILE A 294 -0.97 9.08 8.55
CA ILE A 294 -0.26 8.68 9.77
C ILE A 294 -1.10 9.08 10.97
N LEU A 295 -2.01 8.19 11.37
CA LEU A 295 -3.02 8.45 12.39
C LEU A 295 -2.73 7.64 13.66
N GLY A 296 -2.50 8.35 14.76
CA GLY A 296 -2.26 7.73 16.07
C GLY A 296 -0.80 7.38 16.34
N SER A 297 -0.49 7.05 17.60
CA SER A 297 0.89 6.82 18.06
C SER A 297 1.51 5.54 17.47
N GLU A 298 0.71 4.52 17.21
CA GLU A 298 1.17 3.27 16.59
C GLU A 298 1.68 3.50 15.17
N ALA A 299 0.95 4.30 14.38
CA ALA A 299 1.37 4.66 13.03
C ALA A 299 2.63 5.53 13.07
N LEU A 300 2.67 6.56 13.93
CA LEU A 300 3.82 7.46 14.10
C LEU A 300 5.11 6.70 14.46
N ALA A 301 5.02 5.70 15.36
CA ALA A 301 6.17 4.91 15.79
C ALA A 301 6.82 4.08 14.66
N LYS A 302 6.16 3.94 13.50
CA LYS A 302 6.65 3.22 12.32
C LYS A 302 7.15 4.15 11.20
N VAL A 303 7.12 5.47 11.40
CA VAL A 303 7.47 6.45 10.37
C VAL A 303 8.63 7.32 10.85
N PRO A 304 9.71 7.42 10.05
CA PRO A 304 10.78 8.38 10.31
C PRO A 304 10.26 9.83 10.29
N GLU A 305 10.82 10.68 11.15
CA GLU A 305 10.33 12.03 11.41
C GLU A 305 10.21 12.88 10.14
N GLU A 306 11.14 12.75 9.20
CA GLU A 306 11.15 13.52 7.94
C GLU A 306 9.96 13.25 7.01
N PHE A 307 9.24 12.12 7.20
CA PHE A 307 8.08 11.74 6.39
C PHE A 307 6.74 11.96 7.11
N VAL A 308 6.76 12.39 8.37
CA VAL A 308 5.54 12.54 9.17
C VAL A 308 4.72 13.73 8.68
N THR A 309 5.36 14.88 8.46
CA THR A 309 4.67 16.09 8.00
C THR A 309 4.20 15.94 6.56
N GLN A 310 2.88 16.06 6.35
CA GLN A 310 2.26 16.10 5.04
C GLN A 310 2.15 17.56 4.56
N ILE A 311 2.50 17.84 3.31
CA ILE A 311 2.56 19.21 2.78
C ILE A 311 1.35 19.45 1.87
N SER A 312 0.55 20.50 2.12
CA SER A 312 -0.72 20.68 1.41
C SER A 312 -0.61 21.05 -0.07
N THR A 313 0.57 21.45 -0.54
CA THR A 313 0.84 21.66 -1.97
C THR A 313 1.18 20.36 -2.72
N ASN A 314 1.52 19.30 -1.97
CA ASN A 314 1.96 18.03 -2.50
C ASN A 314 0.76 17.13 -2.82
N ALA A 315 0.60 16.85 -4.11
CA ALA A 315 -0.45 15.97 -4.64
C ALA A 315 -0.04 14.47 -4.60
N ASN A 316 -0.95 13.60 -5.02
CA ASN A 316 -0.69 12.19 -5.34
C ASN A 316 -1.56 11.72 -6.52
N PRO A 317 -1.21 10.69 -7.32
CA PRO A 317 -2.06 10.24 -8.42
C PRO A 317 -3.50 9.96 -7.95
N PRO A 318 -4.53 10.50 -8.63
CA PRO A 318 -5.90 10.41 -8.17
C PRO A 318 -6.55 9.07 -8.57
N THR A 319 -5.98 7.98 -8.06
CA THR A 319 -6.32 6.60 -8.49
C THR A 319 -7.72 6.16 -8.07
N PHE A 320 -8.39 6.83 -7.13
CA PHE A 320 -9.81 6.58 -6.85
C PHE A 320 -10.70 6.75 -8.10
N PHE A 321 -10.31 7.59 -9.06
CA PHE A 321 -11.02 7.65 -10.35
C PHE A 321 -10.90 6.35 -11.15
N LEU A 322 -9.84 5.54 -10.96
CA LEU A 322 -9.76 4.20 -11.56
C LEU A 322 -10.84 3.29 -10.97
N THR A 323 -11.00 3.30 -9.65
CA THR A 323 -12.03 2.50 -8.96
C THR A 323 -13.43 2.97 -9.36
N LEU A 324 -13.67 4.29 -9.35
CA LEU A 324 -14.96 4.85 -9.77
C LEU A 324 -15.28 4.48 -11.22
N GLN A 325 -14.33 4.60 -12.15
CA GLN A 325 -14.54 4.16 -13.53
C GLN A 325 -14.90 2.67 -13.59
N TYR A 326 -14.21 1.83 -12.82
CA TYR A 326 -14.51 0.39 -12.76
C TYR A 326 -15.93 0.11 -12.24
N ILE A 327 -16.32 0.77 -11.14
CA ILE A 327 -17.67 0.66 -10.56
C ILE A 327 -18.72 1.11 -11.58
N LEU A 328 -18.53 2.26 -12.22
CA LEU A 328 -19.44 2.76 -13.26
C LEU A 328 -19.53 1.82 -14.46
N ASN A 329 -18.44 1.18 -14.87
CA ASN A 329 -18.46 0.24 -15.99
C ASN A 329 -19.09 -1.10 -15.65
N SER A 330 -18.94 -1.58 -14.42
CA SER A 330 -19.19 -2.99 -14.08
C SER A 330 -20.30 -3.20 -13.07
N ARG A 331 -20.69 -2.15 -12.34
CA ARG A 331 -21.63 -2.19 -11.20
C ARG A 331 -22.55 -0.99 -11.13
N GLU A 332 -22.82 -0.32 -12.25
CA GLU A 332 -23.66 0.88 -12.29
C GLU A 332 -25.05 0.65 -11.66
N SER A 333 -25.72 -0.46 -12.01
CA SER A 333 -27.03 -0.81 -11.43
C SER A 333 -26.94 -0.97 -9.92
N GLU A 334 -25.97 -1.72 -9.41
CA GLU A 334 -25.80 -1.94 -7.95
C GLU A 334 -25.50 -0.62 -7.23
N LEU A 335 -24.65 0.24 -7.83
CA LEU A 335 -24.32 1.56 -7.32
C LEU A 335 -25.57 2.46 -7.22
N LEU A 336 -26.39 2.50 -8.27
CA LEU A 336 -27.61 3.31 -8.29
C LEU A 336 -28.70 2.77 -7.34
N ASP A 337 -28.89 1.45 -7.32
CA ASP A 337 -29.95 0.83 -6.52
C ASP A 337 -29.67 0.92 -5.02
N ARG A 338 -28.41 0.74 -4.60
CA ARG A 338 -28.04 0.64 -3.18
C ARG A 338 -27.33 1.87 -2.63
N HIS A 339 -26.56 2.59 -3.46
CA HIS A 339 -25.61 3.61 -3.00
C HIS A 339 -25.83 4.99 -3.64
N TYR A 340 -26.88 5.22 -4.42
CA TYR A 340 -27.13 6.52 -5.07
C TYR A 340 -27.02 7.70 -4.10
N LYS A 341 -27.69 7.62 -2.94
CA LYS A 341 -27.66 8.69 -1.92
C LYS A 341 -26.26 8.93 -1.35
N LEU A 342 -25.45 7.88 -1.24
CA LEU A 342 -24.07 8.00 -0.78
C LEU A 342 -23.20 8.64 -1.86
N LEU A 343 -23.35 8.19 -3.11
CA LEU A 343 -22.65 8.74 -4.26
C LEU A 343 -22.96 10.23 -4.46
N ASP A 344 -24.22 10.62 -4.36
CA ASP A 344 -24.64 12.03 -4.46
C ASP A 344 -24.04 12.89 -3.33
N LYS A 345 -23.93 12.36 -2.11
CA LYS A 345 -23.22 13.03 -0.99
C LYS A 345 -21.71 13.09 -1.18
N LEU A 346 -21.12 12.09 -1.84
CA LEU A 346 -19.69 12.04 -2.14
C LEU A 346 -19.31 12.98 -3.29
N TYR A 347 -20.23 13.23 -4.23
CA TYR A 347 -19.98 14.00 -5.44
C TYR A 347 -19.39 15.41 -5.20
N PRO A 348 -19.90 16.25 -4.27
CA PRO A 348 -19.29 17.54 -3.97
C PRO A 348 -17.81 17.44 -3.52
N ARG A 349 -17.45 16.37 -2.79
CA ARG A 349 -16.06 16.12 -2.39
C ARG A 349 -15.22 15.71 -3.58
N LEU A 350 -15.72 14.83 -4.45
CA LEU A 350 -15.05 14.47 -5.71
C LEU A 350 -14.80 15.69 -6.60
N GLN A 351 -15.79 16.59 -6.69
CA GLN A 351 -15.66 17.86 -7.39
C GLN A 351 -14.58 18.75 -6.77
N ALA A 352 -14.57 18.92 -5.44
CA ALA A 352 -13.54 19.71 -4.75
C ALA A 352 -12.13 19.14 -4.95
N TRP A 353 -11.99 17.80 -4.90
CA TRP A 353 -10.73 17.12 -5.14
C TRP A 353 -10.22 17.34 -6.57
N PHE A 354 -11.08 17.13 -7.57
CA PHE A 354 -10.73 17.37 -8.97
C PHE A 354 -10.32 18.83 -9.19
N GLU A 355 -11.10 19.78 -8.66
CA GLU A 355 -10.82 21.21 -8.79
C GLU A 355 -9.50 21.59 -8.13
N TRP A 356 -9.19 21.02 -6.96
CA TRP A 356 -7.92 21.23 -6.28
C TRP A 356 -6.74 20.81 -7.16
N PHE A 357 -6.80 19.65 -7.83
CA PHE A 357 -5.77 19.29 -8.81
C PHE A 357 -5.70 20.27 -9.97
N ASN A 358 -6.86 20.59 -10.54
CA ASN A 358 -6.97 21.38 -11.77
C ASN A 358 -6.54 22.84 -11.58
N THR A 359 -6.52 23.32 -10.34
CA THR A 359 -6.09 24.68 -9.97
C THR A 359 -4.68 24.73 -9.42
N THR A 360 -4.29 23.79 -8.56
CA THR A 360 -3.01 23.88 -7.82
C THR A 360 -1.83 23.26 -8.56
N GLN A 361 -2.10 22.28 -9.43
CA GLN A 361 -1.06 21.53 -10.14
C GLN A 361 -0.88 21.94 -11.61
N VAL A 362 -1.60 22.97 -12.07
CA VAL A 362 -1.49 23.51 -13.43
C VAL A 362 -0.09 24.05 -13.72
N GLY A 363 0.39 23.88 -14.94
CA GLY A 363 1.62 24.51 -15.44
C GLY A 363 1.35 25.90 -16.03
N ASP A 364 2.41 26.60 -16.44
CA ASP A 364 2.29 27.97 -16.95
C ASP A 364 1.68 28.04 -18.36
N LEU A 365 1.69 26.93 -19.11
CA LEU A 365 1.09 26.83 -20.43
C LEU A 365 -0.28 26.12 -20.38
N PRO A 366 -1.24 26.52 -21.25
CA PRO A 366 -2.53 25.83 -21.35
C PRO A 366 -2.39 24.32 -21.58
N GLY A 367 -3.12 23.52 -20.80
CA GLY A 367 -3.11 22.06 -20.92
C GLY A 367 -1.87 21.36 -20.35
N THR A 368 -0.99 22.11 -19.67
CA THR A 368 0.16 21.55 -18.97
C THR A 368 -0.09 21.44 -17.47
N TYR A 369 0.53 20.45 -16.84
CA TYR A 369 0.49 20.25 -15.40
C TYR A 369 1.89 19.91 -14.89
N ARG A 370 2.15 20.24 -13.63
CA ARG A 370 3.43 20.02 -12.97
C ARG A 370 3.24 19.68 -11.50
N TRP A 371 3.58 18.44 -11.15
CA TRP A 371 3.80 18.01 -9.77
C TRP A 371 4.59 19.04 -8.93
N ARG A 372 4.02 19.46 -7.80
CA ARG A 372 4.73 20.27 -6.80
C ARG A 372 5.59 19.39 -5.88
N GLY A 373 6.47 20.02 -5.11
CA GLY A 373 7.26 19.35 -4.07
C GLY A 373 8.59 18.74 -4.51
N ARG A 374 9.04 18.97 -5.75
CA ARG A 374 10.42 18.62 -6.16
C ARG A 374 11.41 19.60 -5.54
N ASP A 375 12.55 19.07 -5.06
CA ASP A 375 13.63 19.89 -4.49
C ASP A 375 14.55 20.41 -5.60
N SER A 376 14.49 21.72 -5.88
CA SER A 376 15.34 22.36 -6.89
C SER A 376 16.76 22.67 -6.40
N LEU A 377 17.03 22.58 -5.09
CA LEU A 377 18.28 22.99 -4.47
C LEU A 377 19.17 21.80 -4.06
N THR A 378 18.63 20.58 -4.08
CA THR A 378 19.40 19.39 -3.69
C THR A 378 20.64 19.19 -4.56
N ASN A 379 21.78 19.05 -3.88
CA ASN A 379 23.04 18.59 -4.46
C ASN A 379 23.42 17.18 -3.96
N ARG A 380 22.55 16.50 -3.22
CA ARG A 380 22.80 15.13 -2.73
C ARG A 380 22.20 14.08 -3.65
N GLU A 381 21.17 14.46 -4.39
CA GLU A 381 20.44 13.57 -5.29
C GLU A 381 20.97 13.69 -6.73
N LEU A 382 21.27 12.55 -7.36
CA LEU A 382 21.68 12.47 -8.77
C LEU A 382 20.61 13.08 -9.69
N ASN A 383 19.33 12.84 -9.38
CA ASN A 383 18.18 13.49 -9.98
C ASN A 383 17.14 13.77 -8.89
N PRO A 384 16.64 15.01 -8.75
CA PRO A 384 15.71 15.34 -7.66
C PRO A 384 14.44 14.50 -7.71
N LYS A 385 14.03 13.93 -6.57
CA LYS A 385 12.85 13.06 -6.50
C LYS A 385 11.54 13.81 -6.83
N THR A 386 10.52 13.04 -7.19
CA THR A 386 9.13 13.50 -7.39
C THR A 386 8.17 12.62 -6.60
N LEU A 387 8.27 12.66 -5.26
CA LEU A 387 7.47 11.83 -4.34
C LEU A 387 5.95 11.97 -4.56
N THR A 388 5.52 13.16 -4.98
CA THR A 388 4.12 13.48 -5.29
C THR A 388 3.57 12.68 -6.45
N SER A 389 4.39 12.22 -7.38
CA SER A 389 3.91 11.42 -8.51
C SER A 389 3.64 9.95 -8.17
N GLY A 390 4.08 9.46 -7.00
CA GLY A 390 4.10 8.03 -6.67
C GLY A 390 5.25 7.24 -7.32
N LEU A 391 5.98 7.86 -8.25
CA LEU A 391 7.15 7.31 -8.91
C LEU A 391 8.43 8.02 -8.43
N ASP A 392 8.73 7.88 -7.14
CA ASP A 392 9.68 8.67 -6.35
C ASP A 392 10.98 9.10 -7.06
N ASP A 393 11.78 8.13 -7.54
CA ASP A 393 13.09 8.37 -8.17
C ASP A 393 13.05 8.18 -9.70
N TYR A 394 11.86 8.12 -10.32
CA TYR A 394 11.76 8.09 -11.78
C TYR A 394 12.41 9.36 -12.34
N PRO A 395 13.35 9.24 -13.29
CA PRO A 395 14.04 10.39 -13.86
C PRO A 395 13.12 11.44 -14.46
N ARG A 396 13.25 12.68 -13.99
CA ARG A 396 12.63 13.87 -14.60
C ARG A 396 13.68 14.93 -14.95
N ALA A 397 13.26 16.15 -15.30
CA ALA A 397 14.16 17.26 -15.56
C ALA A 397 15.19 17.38 -14.43
N SER A 398 16.46 17.59 -14.78
CA SER A 398 17.55 17.50 -13.79
C SER A 398 17.65 18.76 -12.94
N HIS A 399 17.09 19.87 -13.40
CA HIS A 399 17.01 21.13 -12.69
C HIS A 399 15.53 21.52 -12.57
N PRO A 400 14.84 21.08 -11.50
CA PRO A 400 13.43 21.38 -11.30
C PRO A 400 13.19 22.89 -11.32
N ASN A 401 12.20 23.32 -12.08
CA ASN A 401 11.80 24.72 -12.18
C ASN A 401 10.32 24.84 -12.60
N VAL A 402 9.85 26.07 -12.82
CA VAL A 402 8.45 26.31 -13.18
C VAL A 402 8.07 25.81 -14.57
N ASP A 403 9.05 25.70 -15.48
CA ASP A 403 8.87 25.30 -16.89
C ASP A 403 8.62 23.80 -17.09
N GLU A 404 8.65 22.99 -16.02
CA GLU A 404 8.45 21.56 -16.16
C GLU A 404 7.02 21.23 -16.61
N ARG A 405 6.89 20.22 -17.48
CA ARG A 405 5.61 19.69 -17.94
C ARG A 405 5.62 18.18 -17.72
N HIS A 406 4.71 17.69 -16.88
CA HIS A 406 4.65 16.30 -16.46
C HIS A 406 3.52 15.56 -17.19
N VAL A 407 3.89 14.66 -18.10
CA VAL A 407 2.92 13.98 -19.00
C VAL A 407 1.99 13.04 -18.25
N ASP A 408 2.50 12.39 -17.21
CA ASP A 408 1.73 11.49 -16.35
C ASP A 408 0.60 12.23 -15.62
N LEU A 409 0.91 13.39 -15.03
CA LEU A 409 -0.08 14.21 -14.36
C LEU A 409 -1.15 14.72 -15.32
N ARG A 410 -0.75 15.21 -16.51
CA ARG A 410 -1.71 15.61 -17.55
C ARG A 410 -2.69 14.48 -17.88
N CYS A 411 -2.20 13.25 -18.03
CA CYS A 411 -3.03 12.10 -18.33
C CYS A 411 -3.96 11.73 -17.16
N TRP A 412 -3.50 11.87 -15.91
CA TRP A 412 -4.37 11.69 -14.73
C TRP A 412 -5.53 12.68 -14.70
N ILE A 413 -5.29 13.95 -15.01
CA ILE A 413 -6.36 14.96 -15.02
C ILE A 413 -7.32 14.73 -16.18
N ALA A 414 -6.82 14.36 -17.36
CA ALA A 414 -7.64 13.96 -18.50
C ALA A 414 -8.58 12.79 -18.13
N PHE A 415 -8.02 11.76 -17.48
CA PHE A 415 -8.76 10.59 -17.04
C PHE A 415 -9.82 10.94 -15.98
N ALA A 416 -9.43 11.70 -14.95
CA ALA A 416 -10.32 12.16 -13.89
C ALA A 416 -11.48 13.01 -14.42
N ALA A 417 -11.22 13.91 -15.38
CA ALA A 417 -12.23 14.74 -16.02
C ALA A 417 -13.29 13.90 -16.75
N GLY A 418 -12.88 12.84 -17.44
CA GLY A 418 -13.80 11.91 -18.10
C GLY A 418 -14.70 11.17 -17.10
N VAL A 419 -14.14 10.71 -15.98
CA VAL A 419 -14.91 10.06 -14.92
C VAL A 419 -15.88 11.03 -14.25
N MET A 420 -15.43 12.26 -13.97
CA MET A 420 -16.29 13.32 -13.42
C MET A 420 -17.43 13.70 -14.37
N ALA A 421 -17.19 13.76 -15.68
CA ALA A 421 -18.23 14.02 -16.66
C ALA A 421 -19.33 12.96 -16.59
N ARG A 422 -18.95 11.68 -16.60
CA ARG A 422 -19.91 10.56 -16.49
C ARG A 422 -20.67 10.57 -15.17
N LEU A 423 -19.98 10.81 -14.04
CA LEU A 423 -20.64 10.91 -12.74
C LEU A 423 -21.65 12.06 -12.70
N SER A 424 -21.30 13.20 -13.29
CA SER A 424 -22.18 14.37 -13.34
C SER A 424 -23.43 14.06 -14.15
N GLU A 425 -23.29 13.43 -15.32
CA GLU A 425 -24.44 12.98 -16.13
C GLU A 425 -25.33 12.00 -15.37
N LEU A 426 -24.72 11.00 -14.73
CA LEU A 426 -25.42 9.95 -13.98
C LEU A 426 -26.24 10.50 -12.81
N LEU A 427 -25.73 11.55 -12.15
CA LEU A 427 -26.37 12.21 -11.02
C LEU A 427 -27.17 13.47 -11.41
N HIS A 428 -27.31 13.75 -12.70
CA HIS A 428 -27.99 14.94 -13.23
C HIS A 428 -27.39 16.29 -12.78
N HIS A 429 -26.07 16.35 -12.57
CA HIS A 429 -25.29 17.57 -12.34
C HIS A 429 -24.69 18.12 -13.65
N PRO A 430 -24.34 19.42 -13.74
CA PRO A 430 -23.70 20.00 -14.92
C PRO A 430 -22.37 19.31 -15.27
N ALA A 431 -22.29 18.72 -16.47
CA ALA A 431 -21.15 17.91 -16.92
C ALA A 431 -20.20 18.64 -17.90
N ASP A 432 -20.62 19.77 -18.49
CA ASP A 432 -19.96 20.37 -19.65
C ASP A 432 -18.49 20.75 -19.38
N LYS A 433 -18.20 21.37 -18.24
CA LYS A 433 -16.82 21.73 -17.87
C LYS A 433 -15.88 20.52 -17.82
N TYR A 434 -16.39 19.38 -17.36
CA TYR A 434 -15.61 18.14 -17.24
C TYR A 434 -15.45 17.49 -18.61
N ARG A 435 -16.50 17.49 -19.45
CA ARG A 435 -16.45 17.00 -20.83
C ARG A 435 -15.47 17.81 -21.67
N ASP A 436 -15.52 19.14 -21.56
CA ASP A 436 -14.63 20.05 -22.29
C ASP A 436 -13.18 19.91 -21.83
N THR A 437 -12.94 19.79 -20.52
CA THR A 437 -11.60 19.51 -19.97
C THR A 437 -11.08 18.16 -20.47
N HIS A 438 -11.89 17.11 -20.41
CA HIS A 438 -11.53 15.79 -20.92
C HIS A 438 -11.21 15.85 -22.42
N ARG A 439 -12.07 16.47 -23.23
CA ARG A 439 -11.86 16.63 -24.69
C ARG A 439 -10.56 17.38 -24.99
N PHE A 440 -10.33 18.51 -24.32
CA PHE A 440 -9.12 19.31 -24.52
C PHE A 440 -7.84 18.56 -24.11
N LEU A 441 -7.86 17.85 -22.98
CA LEU A 441 -6.71 17.09 -22.51
C LEU A 441 -6.52 15.75 -23.23
N THR A 442 -7.52 15.25 -23.95
CA THR A 442 -7.38 14.04 -24.80
C THR A 442 -7.10 14.34 -26.27
N ASP A 443 -7.14 15.61 -26.67
CA ASP A 443 -6.72 16.03 -28.00
C ASP A 443 -5.26 15.61 -28.25
N ASN A 444 -5.08 14.72 -29.24
CA ASN A 444 -3.79 14.14 -29.56
C ASN A 444 -2.85 15.16 -30.22
N GLN A 445 -3.35 16.17 -30.94
CA GLN A 445 -2.50 17.22 -31.51
C GLN A 445 -1.89 18.08 -30.40
N VAL A 446 -2.70 18.50 -29.42
CA VAL A 446 -2.24 19.26 -28.25
C VAL A 446 -1.28 18.41 -27.40
N LEU A 447 -1.62 17.15 -27.12
CA LEU A 447 -0.73 16.24 -26.41
C LEU A 447 0.63 16.10 -27.12
N ASN A 448 0.61 15.86 -28.43
CA ASN A 448 1.84 15.66 -29.21
C ASN A 448 2.70 16.92 -29.23
N GLY A 449 2.10 18.11 -29.43
CA GLY A 449 2.84 19.37 -29.42
C GLY A 449 3.51 19.67 -28.07
N LEU A 450 2.94 19.20 -26.96
CA LEU A 450 3.47 19.45 -25.62
C LEU A 450 4.42 18.38 -25.10
N HIS A 451 4.26 17.12 -25.52
CA HIS A 451 4.90 15.96 -24.88
C HIS A 451 5.54 14.94 -25.84
N TRP A 452 5.31 15.01 -27.16
CA TRP A 452 5.96 14.08 -28.09
C TRP A 452 7.36 14.57 -28.47
N SER A 453 8.39 13.80 -28.11
CA SER A 453 9.77 14.07 -28.53
C SER A 453 10.01 13.54 -29.95
N PRO A 454 10.34 14.40 -30.93
CA PRO A 454 10.65 13.96 -32.29
C PRO A 454 11.96 13.14 -32.37
N SER A 455 12.92 13.40 -31.48
CA SER A 455 14.22 12.72 -31.43
C SER A 455 14.09 11.27 -30.97
N SER A 456 13.35 11.03 -29.90
CA SER A 456 13.15 9.67 -29.34
C SER A 456 11.96 8.94 -29.96
N GLN A 457 11.06 9.67 -30.62
CA GLN A 457 9.76 9.17 -31.08
C GLN A 457 9.01 8.51 -29.91
N SER A 458 8.88 9.25 -28.81
CA SER A 458 8.19 8.82 -27.59
C SER A 458 7.63 10.02 -26.81
N TYR A 459 6.65 9.78 -25.94
CA TYR A 459 6.19 10.79 -25.00
C TYR A 459 7.19 10.98 -23.86
N ALA A 460 7.43 12.24 -23.51
CA ALA A 460 8.37 12.63 -22.47
C ALA A 460 7.84 13.80 -21.64
N ASP A 461 8.36 13.90 -20.42
CA ASP A 461 8.33 15.16 -19.68
C ASP A 461 9.19 16.21 -20.41
N TYR A 462 8.99 17.47 -20.05
CA TYR A 462 9.80 18.59 -20.55
C TYR A 462 10.28 19.43 -19.39
N GLY A 463 11.47 20.03 -19.49
CA GLY A 463 11.98 20.98 -18.50
C GLY A 463 13.46 21.27 -18.68
N LEU A 464 14.06 21.96 -17.72
CA LEU A 464 15.48 22.33 -17.73
C LEU A 464 16.33 21.09 -17.40
N HIS A 465 16.99 20.52 -18.42
CA HIS A 465 17.57 19.19 -18.32
C HIS A 465 18.95 19.04 -19.00
N THR A 466 19.73 18.14 -18.42
CA THR A 466 21.00 17.60 -18.92
C THR A 466 21.16 16.19 -18.36
N ASP A 467 21.62 15.25 -19.18
CA ASP A 467 21.98 13.89 -18.77
C ASP A 467 23.37 13.82 -18.12
N LYS A 468 24.17 14.89 -18.25
CA LYS A 468 25.56 14.93 -17.81
C LYS A 468 25.65 15.34 -16.35
N VAL A 469 25.14 14.46 -15.49
CA VAL A 469 25.22 14.58 -14.02
C VAL A 469 25.81 13.30 -13.42
N GLU A 470 26.58 13.44 -12.35
CA GLU A 470 27.10 12.28 -11.62
C GLU A 470 27.29 12.57 -10.13
N LEU A 471 27.33 11.51 -9.34
CA LEU A 471 27.67 11.58 -7.92
C LEU A 471 29.19 11.42 -7.77
N ARG A 472 29.86 12.42 -7.19
CA ARG A 472 31.29 12.39 -6.87
C ARG A 472 31.49 12.53 -5.36
N ARG A 473 32.52 11.85 -4.85
CA ARG A 473 33.00 12.06 -3.48
C ARG A 473 33.89 13.30 -3.46
N PRO A 474 33.60 14.33 -2.65
CA PRO A 474 34.50 15.47 -2.46
C PRO A 474 35.85 15.02 -1.89
N SER A 475 36.91 15.79 -2.16
CA SER A 475 38.19 15.59 -1.47
C SER A 475 38.02 15.81 0.04
N ALA A 476 38.54 14.89 0.85
CA ALA A 476 38.47 15.00 2.30
C ALA A 476 39.35 16.17 2.79
N PRO A 477 38.89 16.99 3.76
CA PRO A 477 39.75 17.95 4.44
C PRO A 477 40.90 17.21 5.14
N PRO A 478 42.12 17.78 5.20
CA PRO A 478 43.33 17.09 5.68
C PRO A 478 43.31 16.63 7.15
N ARG A 479 42.21 16.79 7.90
CA ARG A 479 42.07 16.42 9.32
C ARG A 479 40.72 15.82 9.72
N SER A 480 39.86 15.41 8.77
CA SER A 480 38.56 14.83 9.13
C SER A 480 38.60 13.29 9.14
N PRO A 481 38.18 12.60 10.22
CA PRO A 481 38.10 11.14 10.27
C PRO A 481 36.90 10.57 9.48
N ALA A 482 35.95 11.41 9.05
CA ALA A 482 34.79 10.99 8.28
C ALA A 482 35.02 11.16 6.76
N SER A 483 34.71 10.12 6.00
CA SER A 483 34.62 10.22 4.53
C SER A 483 33.45 11.14 4.16
N PRO A 484 33.66 12.14 3.29
CA PRO A 484 32.55 13.01 2.86
C PRO A 484 31.52 12.22 2.03
N GLU A 485 30.25 12.56 2.21
CA GLU A 485 29.14 11.99 1.43
C GLU A 485 29.28 12.33 -0.07
N LEU A 486 28.70 11.48 -0.92
CA LEU A 486 28.61 11.77 -2.36
C LEU A 486 27.76 13.03 -2.62
N ILE A 487 28.26 13.91 -3.49
CA ILE A 487 27.53 15.08 -3.99
C ILE A 487 27.35 14.99 -5.50
N ARG A 488 26.25 15.55 -6.00
CA ARG A 488 25.96 15.71 -7.41
C ARG A 488 26.85 16.79 -8.02
N VAL A 489 27.43 16.46 -9.17
CA VAL A 489 28.19 17.38 -10.03
C VAL A 489 27.51 17.43 -11.40
N VAL A 490 27.31 18.65 -11.91
CA VAL A 490 26.79 18.92 -13.25
C VAL A 490 27.97 19.14 -14.19
N LEU A 491 28.01 18.37 -15.29
CA LEU A 491 29.14 18.35 -16.22
C LEU A 491 28.85 19.10 -17.54
N GLU A 492 27.58 19.41 -17.81
CA GLU A 492 27.12 20.17 -18.97
C GLU A 492 25.94 21.04 -18.53
N ASP A 493 25.91 22.30 -18.96
CA ASP A 493 24.83 23.21 -18.62
C ASP A 493 23.48 22.67 -19.12
N PRO A 494 22.41 22.73 -18.31
CA PRO A 494 21.11 22.27 -18.74
C PRO A 494 20.46 23.22 -19.75
N SER A 495 19.59 22.68 -20.59
CA SER A 495 18.74 23.43 -21.51
C SER A 495 17.30 22.98 -21.41
N LEU A 496 16.35 23.85 -21.78
CA LEU A 496 14.93 23.49 -21.88
C LEU A 496 14.75 22.49 -23.04
N LYS A 497 14.39 21.26 -22.71
CA LYS A 497 14.19 20.18 -23.69
C LYS A 497 13.29 19.08 -23.15
N PHE A 498 12.91 18.16 -24.03
CA PHE A 498 12.27 16.91 -23.62
C PHE A 498 13.25 16.05 -22.82
N VAL A 499 12.76 15.43 -21.75
CA VAL A 499 13.52 14.47 -20.92
C VAL A 499 13.38 13.08 -21.54
N ASP A 500 13.86 12.94 -22.76
CA ASP A 500 13.59 11.80 -23.64
C ASP A 500 14.66 10.68 -23.58
N SER A 501 15.71 10.89 -22.78
CA SER A 501 16.69 9.86 -22.37
C SER A 501 16.14 8.85 -21.35
N SER A 502 14.93 9.09 -20.84
CA SER A 502 14.33 8.38 -19.71
C SER A 502 13.02 7.69 -20.10
N PHE A 503 13.05 6.94 -21.20
CA PHE A 503 11.91 6.13 -21.64
C PHE A 503 11.54 5.08 -20.59
N GLY A 504 10.27 5.02 -20.20
CA GLY A 504 9.80 4.19 -19.09
C GLY A 504 8.30 4.34 -18.84
N TYR A 505 7.84 4.01 -17.63
CA TYR A 505 6.42 4.08 -17.30
C TYR A 505 5.80 5.45 -17.55
N VAL A 506 6.49 6.56 -17.25
CA VAL A 506 5.98 7.93 -17.51
C VAL A 506 5.68 8.13 -19.00
N SER A 507 6.55 7.66 -19.89
CA SER A 507 6.35 7.70 -21.34
C SER A 507 5.13 6.91 -21.83
N LEU A 508 4.64 5.96 -21.04
CA LEU A 508 3.49 5.13 -21.38
C LEU A 508 2.16 5.73 -20.89
N PHE A 509 2.15 6.82 -20.12
CA PHE A 509 0.91 7.35 -19.53
C PHE A 509 -0.21 7.66 -20.53
N PRO A 510 0.08 8.32 -21.67
CA PRO A 510 -0.92 8.51 -22.72
C PRO A 510 -1.53 7.20 -23.21
N PHE A 511 -0.74 6.12 -23.27
CA PHE A 511 -1.19 4.81 -23.67
C PHE A 511 -1.98 4.08 -22.55
N ILE A 512 -1.44 3.99 -21.33
CA ILE A 512 -2.05 3.21 -20.24
C ILE A 512 -3.36 3.80 -19.70
N LEU A 513 -3.55 5.12 -19.88
CA LEU A 513 -4.80 5.83 -19.57
C LEU A 513 -5.67 6.05 -20.82
N GLN A 514 -5.37 5.38 -21.94
CA GLN A 514 -6.22 5.33 -23.15
C GLN A 514 -6.49 6.72 -23.77
N VAL A 515 -5.49 7.60 -23.74
CA VAL A 515 -5.56 8.94 -24.35
C VAL A 515 -5.18 8.89 -25.82
N VAL A 516 -4.27 8.00 -26.23
CA VAL A 516 -3.83 7.88 -27.62
C VAL A 516 -4.95 7.28 -28.47
N GLU A 517 -5.21 7.86 -29.64
CA GLU A 517 -6.25 7.36 -30.53
C GLU A 517 -5.90 5.97 -31.12
N PRO A 518 -6.88 5.05 -31.30
CA PRO A 518 -6.63 3.68 -31.78
C PRO A 518 -5.97 3.56 -33.16
N ASP A 519 -6.12 4.58 -34.01
CA ASP A 519 -5.55 4.68 -35.36
C ASP A 519 -4.32 5.58 -35.46
N SER A 520 -3.88 6.15 -34.33
CA SER A 520 -2.71 7.02 -34.28
C SER A 520 -1.41 6.25 -34.56
N PRO A 521 -0.51 6.74 -35.43
CA PRO A 521 0.80 6.11 -35.65
C PRO A 521 1.68 6.10 -34.39
N HIS A 522 1.40 7.01 -33.44
CA HIS A 522 2.06 7.03 -32.13
C HIS A 522 1.75 5.77 -31.32
N LEU A 523 0.53 5.23 -31.44
CA LEU A 523 0.16 3.95 -30.81
C LEU A 523 1.01 2.81 -31.36
N GLU A 524 1.21 2.76 -32.68
CA GLU A 524 2.05 1.74 -33.29
C GLU A 524 3.46 1.75 -32.72
N LYS A 525 4.06 2.94 -32.64
CA LYS A 525 5.40 3.15 -32.10
C LYS A 525 5.49 2.69 -30.66
N ILE A 526 4.51 3.05 -29.82
CA ILE A 526 4.43 2.60 -28.42
C ILE A 526 4.36 1.07 -28.35
N LEU A 527 3.50 0.42 -29.14
CA LEU A 527 3.36 -1.04 -29.17
C LEU A 527 4.65 -1.74 -29.65
N MET A 528 5.39 -1.14 -30.59
CA MET A 528 6.71 -1.65 -30.99
C MET A 528 7.70 -1.58 -29.83
N ASP A 529 7.85 -0.41 -29.21
CA ASP A 529 8.84 -0.17 -28.17
C ASP A 529 8.55 -0.95 -26.89
N LEU A 530 7.27 -1.15 -26.55
CA LEU A 530 6.83 -1.98 -25.44
C LEU A 530 7.45 -3.38 -25.47
N THR A 531 7.60 -3.97 -26.67
CA THR A 531 8.07 -5.34 -26.87
C THR A 531 9.59 -5.48 -26.95
N LYS A 532 10.34 -4.38 -26.94
CA LYS A 532 11.80 -4.37 -27.08
C LYS A 532 12.50 -4.77 -25.77
N PRO A 533 13.29 -5.87 -25.73
CA PRO A 533 14.00 -6.30 -24.52
C PRO A 533 15.07 -5.33 -24.01
N GLU A 534 15.67 -4.55 -24.93
CA GLU A 534 16.62 -3.47 -24.67
C GLU A 534 15.96 -2.22 -24.06
N LEU A 535 14.63 -2.12 -24.14
CA LEU A 535 13.84 -1.10 -23.46
C LEU A 535 13.18 -1.70 -22.21
N LEU A 536 11.85 -1.89 -22.23
CA LEU A 536 11.06 -2.26 -21.07
C LEU A 536 10.74 -3.75 -20.97
N TRP A 537 10.73 -4.47 -22.11
CA TRP A 537 10.22 -5.85 -22.14
C TRP A 537 11.13 -6.82 -21.39
N THR A 538 10.50 -7.68 -20.59
CA THR A 538 11.17 -8.82 -19.95
C THR A 538 10.25 -10.03 -19.93
N LYS A 539 10.82 -11.21 -19.70
CA LYS A 539 10.06 -12.45 -19.43
C LYS A 539 9.30 -12.47 -18.10
N PHE A 540 9.29 -11.35 -17.37
CA PHE A 540 8.75 -11.21 -16.02
C PHE A 540 7.72 -10.08 -15.90
N GLY A 541 7.51 -9.28 -16.97
CA GLY A 541 6.78 -8.02 -16.95
C GLY A 541 7.60 -6.86 -17.52
N LEU A 542 7.04 -5.66 -17.54
CA LEU A 542 7.69 -4.44 -18.01
C LEU A 542 8.52 -3.79 -16.88
N ARG A 543 9.76 -3.41 -17.17
CA ARG A 543 10.58 -2.59 -16.27
C ARG A 543 10.02 -1.17 -16.16
N SER A 544 10.24 -0.53 -15.02
CA SER A 544 9.89 0.88 -14.80
C SER A 544 10.66 1.84 -15.69
N LEU A 545 11.92 1.55 -15.99
CA LEU A 545 12.80 2.38 -16.80
C LEU A 545 13.57 1.52 -17.82
N ALA A 546 13.75 2.05 -19.03
CA ALA A 546 14.44 1.37 -20.11
C ALA A 546 15.91 1.12 -19.78
N LYS A 547 16.44 -0.02 -20.24
CA LYS A 547 17.80 -0.45 -19.93
C LYS A 547 18.87 0.48 -20.53
N ASN A 548 18.55 1.17 -21.61
CA ASN A 548 19.42 2.15 -22.26
C ASN A 548 19.37 3.54 -21.60
N SER A 549 18.52 3.77 -20.60
CA SER A 549 18.47 5.06 -19.91
C SER A 549 19.77 5.31 -19.12
N PRO A 550 20.31 6.54 -19.11
CA PRO A 550 21.49 6.91 -18.33
C PRO A 550 21.33 6.66 -16.82
N LEU A 551 20.10 6.59 -16.31
CA LEU A 551 19.77 6.40 -14.89
C LEU A 551 19.26 4.99 -14.57
N TYR A 552 19.26 4.06 -15.52
CA TYR A 552 18.88 2.66 -15.28
C TYR A 552 19.76 2.03 -14.18
N ALA A 553 19.12 1.45 -13.16
CA ALA A 553 19.75 0.82 -12.00
C ALA A 553 20.72 1.71 -11.20
N LYS A 554 20.72 3.03 -11.42
CA LYS A 554 21.58 3.96 -10.66
C LYS A 554 20.93 4.36 -9.35
N TYR A 555 21.75 4.38 -8.31
CA TYR A 555 21.40 4.95 -7.02
C TYR A 555 21.13 6.45 -7.17
N ASN A 556 20.22 7.00 -6.38
CA ASN A 556 19.96 8.43 -6.37
C ASN A 556 20.86 9.19 -5.39
N THR A 557 21.29 8.55 -4.31
CA THR A 557 22.27 9.05 -3.34
C THR A 557 23.25 7.91 -3.00
N GLU A 558 24.15 8.10 -2.04
CA GLU A 558 24.99 6.99 -1.55
C GLU A 558 24.15 5.82 -0.96
N HIS A 559 22.95 6.11 -0.46
CA HIS A 559 22.13 5.14 0.27
C HIS A 559 20.76 4.87 -0.37
N ASP A 560 20.32 5.70 -1.32
CA ASP A 560 19.05 5.53 -2.01
C ASP A 560 19.25 4.69 -3.27
N ALA A 561 19.00 3.39 -3.12
CA ALA A 561 19.01 2.43 -4.20
C ALA A 561 17.88 2.67 -5.23
N PRO A 562 18.04 2.22 -6.49
CA PRO A 562 17.04 2.41 -7.54
C PRO A 562 15.68 1.77 -7.19
N TYR A 563 14.60 2.52 -7.37
CA TYR A 563 13.23 2.09 -7.01
C TYR A 563 12.25 2.08 -8.20
N TRP A 564 12.23 3.15 -8.99
CA TRP A 564 11.50 3.28 -10.26
C TRP A 564 12.46 3.39 -11.46
N ARG A 565 13.70 2.90 -11.27
CA ARG A 565 14.79 2.90 -12.25
C ARG A 565 15.12 1.50 -12.79
N GLY A 566 14.09 0.71 -13.05
CA GLY A 566 14.23 -0.64 -13.60
C GLY A 566 13.38 -1.74 -12.96
N PRO A 567 12.96 -1.69 -11.66
CA PRO A 567 12.14 -2.78 -11.12
C PRO A 567 10.79 -2.86 -11.80
N ILE A 568 10.18 -4.06 -11.75
CA ILE A 568 8.86 -4.33 -12.33
C ILE A 568 7.80 -4.12 -11.24
N TRP A 569 6.81 -3.27 -11.54
CA TRP A 569 5.73 -2.91 -10.63
C TRP A 569 4.37 -3.37 -11.18
N ILE A 570 3.60 -4.07 -10.34
CA ILE A 570 2.38 -4.75 -10.79
C ILE A 570 1.25 -3.78 -11.16
N ASN A 571 1.13 -2.65 -10.46
CA ASN A 571 0.12 -1.62 -10.72
C ASN A 571 0.24 -1.02 -12.14
N LEU A 572 1.43 -0.58 -12.56
CA LEU A 572 1.66 -0.01 -13.90
C LEU A 572 1.59 -1.09 -14.99
N ASN A 573 2.03 -2.31 -14.69
CA ASN A 573 1.84 -3.46 -15.58
C ASN A 573 0.36 -3.82 -15.75
N TYR A 574 -0.45 -3.72 -14.69
CA TYR A 574 -1.89 -3.92 -14.74
C TYR A 574 -2.57 -2.86 -15.60
N LEU A 575 -2.24 -1.57 -15.44
CA LEU A 575 -2.77 -0.52 -16.30
C LEU A 575 -2.36 -0.71 -17.77
N THR A 576 -1.13 -1.18 -18.02
CA THR A 576 -0.68 -1.53 -19.37
C THR A 576 -1.51 -2.69 -19.94
N LEU A 577 -1.75 -3.76 -19.18
CA LEU A 577 -2.62 -4.86 -19.62
C LEU A 577 -4.05 -4.40 -19.89
N ARG A 578 -4.60 -3.53 -19.03
CA ARG A 578 -5.93 -2.93 -19.22
C ARG A 578 -6.00 -2.15 -20.54
N ALA A 579 -5.00 -1.31 -20.81
CA ALA A 579 -4.93 -0.57 -22.08
C ALA A 579 -4.77 -1.52 -23.28
N LEU A 580 -3.84 -2.47 -23.23
CA LEU A 580 -3.65 -3.46 -24.30
C LEU A 580 -4.93 -4.24 -24.61
N ASN A 581 -5.71 -4.63 -23.59
CA ASN A 581 -7.00 -5.31 -23.80
C ASN A 581 -8.00 -4.38 -24.47
N TRP A 582 -8.09 -3.13 -24.01
CA TRP A 582 -8.98 -2.13 -24.60
C TRP A 582 -8.64 -1.88 -26.08
N TYR A 583 -7.37 -1.58 -26.42
CA TYR A 583 -6.96 -1.42 -27.83
C TYR A 583 -7.10 -2.69 -28.66
N ALA A 584 -7.12 -3.88 -28.05
CA ALA A 584 -7.35 -5.14 -28.74
C ALA A 584 -8.83 -5.36 -29.12
N GLU A 585 -9.75 -4.71 -28.40
CA GLU A 585 -11.21 -4.79 -28.57
C GLU A 585 -11.77 -3.58 -29.32
N THR A 586 -11.08 -2.44 -29.29
CA THR A 586 -11.44 -1.23 -30.02
C THR A 586 -11.05 -1.34 -31.51
N PRO A 587 -11.96 -0.98 -32.45
CA PRO A 587 -11.62 -0.92 -33.87
C PRO A 587 -10.41 -0.02 -34.15
N GLY A 588 -9.41 -0.55 -34.86
CA GLY A 588 -8.22 0.20 -35.24
C GLY A 588 -7.18 -0.70 -35.93
N PRO A 589 -6.24 -0.11 -36.69
CA PRO A 589 -5.24 -0.87 -37.46
C PRO A 589 -4.31 -1.72 -36.57
N TYR A 590 -4.19 -1.39 -35.27
CA TYR A 590 -3.24 -2.02 -34.36
C TYR A 590 -3.86 -3.02 -33.37
N ALA A 591 -5.16 -3.30 -33.46
CA ALA A 591 -5.87 -4.16 -32.51
C ALA A 591 -5.26 -5.58 -32.40
N GLY A 592 -4.90 -6.19 -33.53
CA GLY A 592 -4.25 -7.50 -33.55
C GLY A 592 -2.89 -7.52 -32.84
N LYS A 593 -2.12 -6.43 -32.98
CA LYS A 593 -0.81 -6.26 -32.31
C LYS A 593 -0.99 -6.09 -30.80
N ALA A 594 -1.93 -5.23 -30.38
CA ALA A 594 -2.27 -5.05 -28.98
C ALA A 594 -2.71 -6.37 -28.32
N LYS A 595 -3.56 -7.16 -29.00
CA LYS A 595 -4.03 -8.47 -28.53
C LYS A 595 -2.89 -9.47 -28.30
N LYS A 596 -1.91 -9.50 -29.20
CA LYS A 596 -0.73 -10.36 -29.06
C LYS A 596 0.10 -9.95 -27.84
N ILE A 597 0.43 -8.67 -27.72
CA ILE A 597 1.22 -8.14 -26.60
C ILE A 597 0.51 -8.36 -25.27
N TYR A 598 -0.82 -8.17 -25.23
CA TYR A 598 -1.65 -8.47 -24.06
C TYR A 598 -1.45 -9.90 -23.56
N LYS A 599 -1.60 -10.89 -24.47
CA LYS A 599 -1.44 -12.31 -24.13
C LYS A 599 -0.05 -12.59 -23.56
N ASP A 600 0.99 -12.15 -24.27
CA ASP A 600 2.38 -12.44 -23.92
C ASP A 600 2.77 -11.78 -22.58
N LEU A 601 2.38 -10.52 -22.37
CA LEU A 601 2.67 -9.80 -21.13
C LEU A 601 1.92 -10.41 -19.93
N ARG A 602 0.64 -10.75 -20.12
CA ARG A 602 -0.21 -11.37 -19.09
C ARG A 602 0.35 -12.71 -18.65
N GLU A 603 0.77 -13.55 -19.60
CA GLU A 603 1.40 -14.83 -19.30
C GLU A 603 2.70 -14.65 -18.51
N ASN A 604 3.59 -13.75 -18.97
CA ASN A 604 4.87 -13.46 -18.30
C ASN A 604 4.67 -13.03 -16.83
N LEU A 605 3.71 -12.14 -16.58
CA LEU A 605 3.41 -11.64 -15.24
C LEU A 605 2.86 -12.74 -14.33
N ILE A 606 1.80 -13.45 -14.76
CA ILE A 606 1.17 -14.51 -13.97
C ILE A 606 2.17 -15.62 -13.66
N LYS A 607 2.90 -16.09 -14.68
CA LYS A 607 3.92 -17.13 -14.53
C LYS A 607 5.00 -16.71 -13.54
N ASN A 608 5.50 -15.48 -13.65
CA ASN A 608 6.54 -14.99 -12.75
C ASN A 608 6.02 -14.89 -11.31
N MET A 609 4.85 -14.29 -11.08
CA MET A 609 4.26 -14.17 -9.75
C MET A 609 4.03 -15.54 -9.11
N LEU A 610 3.48 -16.51 -9.84
CA LEU A 610 3.27 -17.88 -9.35
C LEU A 610 4.59 -18.59 -9.02
N VAL A 611 5.63 -18.43 -9.87
CA VAL A 611 6.95 -18.99 -9.61
C VAL A 611 7.58 -18.37 -8.35
N GLN A 612 7.47 -17.06 -8.15
CA GLN A 612 8.00 -16.42 -6.95
C GLN A 612 7.21 -16.82 -5.70
N TYR A 613 5.90 -16.92 -5.80
CA TYR A 613 5.06 -17.41 -4.71
C TYR A 613 5.49 -18.82 -4.28
N LYS A 614 5.57 -19.78 -5.21
CA LYS A 614 5.97 -21.16 -4.90
C LYS A 614 7.36 -21.28 -4.30
N LYS A 615 8.34 -20.55 -4.86
CA LYS A 615 9.72 -20.55 -4.34
C LYS A 615 9.82 -20.04 -2.92
N ASN A 616 9.03 -19.03 -2.58
CA ASN A 616 9.08 -18.38 -1.27
C ASN A 616 8.05 -18.96 -0.29
N TRP A 617 7.06 -19.73 -0.74
CA TRP A 617 6.10 -20.41 0.14
C TRP A 617 6.78 -21.39 1.09
N VAL A 618 7.81 -22.10 0.60
CA VAL A 618 8.61 -23.05 1.39
C VAL A 618 9.43 -22.36 2.51
N HIS A 619 9.63 -21.04 2.45
CA HIS A 619 10.48 -20.32 3.40
C HIS A 619 9.83 -19.13 4.12
N LEU A 620 8.84 -18.45 3.53
CA LEU A 620 8.37 -17.14 3.99
C LEU A 620 6.87 -16.85 3.75
N GLY A 621 6.23 -17.45 2.74
CA GLY A 621 4.80 -17.22 2.42
C GLY A 621 4.45 -15.74 2.19
N LYS A 622 5.12 -15.05 1.26
CA LYS A 622 4.93 -13.60 1.00
C LYS A 622 4.72 -13.27 -0.48
N LEU A 623 3.93 -12.22 -0.72
CA LEU A 623 3.87 -11.46 -1.98
C LEU A 623 4.78 -10.23 -1.88
N TRP A 624 5.42 -9.84 -2.98
CA TRP A 624 6.48 -8.81 -3.01
C TRP A 624 6.01 -7.53 -3.71
N ARG A 625 6.49 -6.36 -3.25
CA ARG A 625 6.14 -5.04 -3.81
C ARG A 625 6.61 -4.83 -5.25
N CYS A 626 7.81 -5.32 -5.58
CA CYS A 626 8.36 -5.28 -6.92
C CYS A 626 9.22 -6.51 -7.20
N LEU A 627 9.49 -6.79 -8.48
CA LEU A 627 10.26 -7.95 -8.92
C LEU A 627 11.56 -7.50 -9.62
N TRP A 628 12.72 -7.96 -9.12
CA TRP A 628 14.04 -7.66 -9.68
C TRP A 628 14.99 -8.88 -9.64
N ARG A 629 15.91 -8.99 -10.60
CA ARG A 629 17.05 -9.92 -10.53
C ARG A 629 18.36 -9.18 -10.75
N ARG A 630 19.27 -9.18 -9.76
CA ARG A 630 20.65 -8.73 -9.94
C ARG A 630 21.47 -9.91 -10.47
N LYS A 631 22.17 -9.77 -11.60
CA LYS A 631 23.37 -10.58 -11.87
C LYS A 631 24.47 -9.99 -10.98
N ARG A 632 25.13 -10.81 -10.15
CA ARG A 632 26.39 -10.41 -9.50
C ARG A 632 27.37 -10.03 -10.62
N GLN A 633 27.73 -8.76 -10.72
CA GLN A 633 29.02 -8.40 -11.30
C GLN A 633 30.05 -8.86 -10.28
N SER A 634 30.88 -9.83 -10.66
CA SER A 634 32.11 -10.15 -9.98
C SER A 634 32.97 -8.89 -9.94
N SER A 635 33.26 -8.41 -8.74
CA SER A 635 34.33 -7.47 -8.47
C SER A 635 35.66 -8.07 -8.99
N VAL A 636 36.33 -7.33 -9.86
CA VAL A 636 37.79 -7.33 -9.97
C VAL A 636 38.24 -5.97 -9.47
#